data_AF-A0A1G4JN04-F1
#
_entry.id   AF-A0A1G4JN04-F1
#
_cell.length_a   1.000
_cell.length_b   1.000
_cell.length_c   1.000
_cell.angle_alpha   90.00
_cell.angle_beta   90.00
_cell.angle_gamma   90.00
#
_symmetry.space_group_name_H-M   'P 1'
#
loop_
_entity.id
_entity.type
_entity.pdbx_description
1 polymer ?
#
loop_
_entity_poly.entity_id
_entity_poly.type
_entity_poly.pdbx_seq_one_letter_code
_entity_poly.pdbx_strand_id
1 'polypeptide(L)'
;MQLSWKEIPTVAPANDLLDIVLNRTQRKTPTVIRPGFKITRIRAFYMRKVKYTGEGFVEKFEDILKGFPNINDVHPFHRDLMDTLYEKNHYKVSLAAVSRAKTLVEQVARDYIRLLKFGQSLFQCKQLKRAALGRMATVVKKLKDPLAYLEQVRQHLGRLPAIDPNTRTLLICGYPNVGKSSFLRCITKADVEVQPYAFTTKSLYVGHFDYKYLRFQAIDTPGILDRPTEEMNNIEMQSIYAVAHLRSCVLYFMDLSEQCGFTVEAQVKLFHSIKPLFANKSVLVVVNKTDIVRPEDLDEERAKLLQTVAEHPGVEIMATSCYEEDNVMAVRNKACEKLLASRIENKLKSTSRINNVLNKIHVAQPQARDDGVDRTPFIPESFKARQKYDPEDPNRIKLARDIEAENGGAGVFNINLKDKYLLEDDEWKNDIMPELLDGKNVYDFLDPDIAAKLQALEEEEEKLEAEGFYASDEEEETFEGFDADEIADIREKAEWIRDKQKKMIASARNRKALKNRAVMPRSKLAKSYGEMEKHMSSLGHDMTSLQDRQQTAARKNRFIETGADVVFGSSESNSSNANGGKLRQSDRLLDGVADSSVRSKADRVAKLQRRSRNRDARQGESDRHATASLAKHLFSGKRGIGKTDFR
;
A
#
# COMPACT_ATOMS: atom_id res chain seq x y z
N MET A 1 -15.06 -23.32 6.97
CA MET A 1 -14.61 -24.49 7.75
C MET A 1 -13.21 -24.83 7.28
N GLN A 2 -12.22 -24.87 8.17
CA GLN A 2 -10.86 -25.25 7.78
C GLN A 2 -10.85 -26.74 7.39
N LEU A 3 -10.39 -27.03 6.18
CA LEU A 3 -10.30 -28.38 5.62
C LEU A 3 -8.92 -29.03 5.85
N SER A 4 -7.92 -28.21 6.22
CA SER A 4 -6.56 -28.63 6.51
C SER A 4 -6.02 -27.86 7.72
N TRP A 5 -5.13 -28.50 8.47
CA TRP A 5 -4.53 -27.93 9.69
C TRP A 5 -3.01 -27.96 9.62
N LYS A 6 -2.47 -27.41 8.52
CA LYS A 6 -1.02 -27.33 8.29
C LYS A 6 -0.39 -26.06 8.88
N GLU A 7 -1.17 -25.00 9.03
CA GLU A 7 -0.73 -23.67 9.49
C GLU A 7 -0.62 -23.58 11.02
N ILE A 8 -0.09 -24.62 11.67
CA ILE A 8 0.18 -24.62 13.11
C ILE A 8 1.69 -24.40 13.32
N PRO A 9 2.10 -23.30 14.00
CA PRO A 9 3.49 -23.07 14.35
C PRO A 9 4.07 -24.21 15.17
N THR A 10 5.40 -24.37 15.12
CA THR A 10 6.09 -25.42 15.88
C THR A 10 5.91 -25.22 17.39
N VAL A 11 5.63 -26.32 18.09
CA VAL A 11 5.52 -26.34 19.55
C VAL A 11 6.86 -26.78 20.12
N ALA A 12 7.67 -25.80 20.55
CA ALA A 12 8.97 -26.10 21.16
C ALA A 12 8.80 -26.84 22.50
N PRO A 13 9.72 -27.77 22.85
CA PRO A 13 9.71 -28.40 24.16
C PRO A 13 9.95 -27.35 25.25
N ALA A 14 9.56 -27.66 26.49
CA ALA A 14 9.58 -26.69 27.59
C ALA A 14 10.95 -26.02 27.85
N ASN A 15 12.06 -26.76 27.67
CA ASN A 15 13.41 -26.21 27.84
C ASN A 15 13.74 -25.20 26.74
N ASP A 16 13.54 -25.56 25.48
CA ASP A 16 13.81 -24.69 24.34
C ASP A 16 12.89 -23.47 24.35
N LEU A 17 11.60 -23.64 24.69
CA LEU A 17 10.66 -22.53 24.82
C LEU A 17 11.09 -21.54 25.90
N LEU A 18 11.61 -22.03 27.03
CA LEU A 18 12.18 -21.21 28.09
C LEU A 18 13.43 -20.45 27.60
N ASP A 19 14.34 -21.14 26.93
CA ASP A 19 15.57 -20.55 26.40
C ASP A 19 15.27 -19.48 25.34
N ILE A 20 14.34 -19.74 24.43
CA ILE A 20 13.89 -18.80 23.40
C ILE A 20 13.40 -17.50 24.04
N VAL A 21 12.49 -17.59 25.02
CA VAL A 21 11.86 -16.40 25.61
C VAL A 21 12.82 -15.63 26.53
N LEU A 22 13.64 -16.33 27.33
CA LEU A 22 14.62 -15.68 28.19
C LEU A 22 15.75 -15.02 27.38
N ASN A 23 16.25 -15.69 26.35
CA ASN A 23 17.26 -15.14 25.45
C ASN A 23 16.69 -13.95 24.65
N ARG A 24 15.44 -14.05 24.18
CA ARG A 24 14.73 -12.91 23.54
C ARG A 24 14.66 -11.70 24.47
N THR A 25 14.35 -11.92 25.75
CA THR A 25 14.33 -10.85 26.75
C THR A 25 15.72 -10.22 26.92
N GLN A 26 16.78 -11.03 27.00
CA GLN A 26 18.15 -10.54 27.16
C GLN A 26 18.64 -9.73 25.96
N ARG A 27 18.34 -10.17 24.73
CA ARG A 27 18.77 -9.51 23.50
C ARG A 27 17.97 -8.24 23.17
N LYS A 28 16.66 -8.22 23.43
CA LYS A 28 15.77 -7.12 23.01
C LYS A 28 15.61 -6.02 24.05
N THR A 29 15.86 -6.29 25.34
CA THR A 29 15.74 -5.29 26.41
C THR A 29 17.12 -4.82 26.88
N PRO A 30 17.30 -3.55 27.28
CA PRO A 30 18.59 -3.06 27.77
C PRO A 30 19.09 -3.91 28.95
N THR A 31 20.41 -4.10 29.07
CA THR A 31 21.02 -5.02 30.05
C THR A 31 21.79 -4.30 31.16
N VAL A 32 22.35 -3.12 30.89
CA VAL A 32 23.23 -2.40 31.81
C VAL A 32 22.47 -1.36 32.63
N ILE A 33 22.59 -1.44 33.96
CA ILE A 33 22.19 -0.40 34.92
C ILE A 33 23.24 -0.26 36.02
N ARG A 34 23.32 0.91 36.65
CA ARG A 34 24.26 1.21 37.74
C ARG A 34 23.51 1.52 39.05
N PRO A 35 24.08 1.20 40.23
CA PRO A 35 23.45 1.51 41.53
C PRO A 35 23.16 3.00 41.75
N GLY A 36 23.96 3.90 41.19
CA GLY A 36 23.78 5.37 41.33
C GLY A 36 22.66 5.97 40.47
N PHE A 37 21.91 5.18 39.71
CA PHE A 37 20.77 5.70 38.93
C PHE A 37 19.57 6.03 39.83
N LYS A 38 18.74 7.00 39.41
CA LYS A 38 17.47 7.31 40.08
C LYS A 38 16.64 6.03 40.26
N ILE A 39 16.07 5.83 41.45
CA ILE A 39 15.32 4.61 41.78
C ILE A 39 14.15 4.36 40.80
N THR A 40 13.54 5.42 40.29
CA THR A 40 12.50 5.34 39.24
C THR A 40 12.99 4.64 37.98
N ARG A 41 14.23 4.93 37.53
CA ARG A 41 14.86 4.28 36.38
C ARG A 41 15.17 2.81 36.66
N ILE A 42 15.63 2.48 37.87
CA ILE A 42 15.90 1.09 38.29
C ILE A 42 14.61 0.27 38.33
N ARG A 43 13.53 0.80 38.92
CA ARG A 43 12.20 0.16 38.94
C ARG A 43 11.69 -0.08 37.53
N ALA A 44 11.67 0.96 36.69
CA ALA A 44 11.20 0.87 35.31
C ALA A 44 12.00 -0.15 34.48
N PHE A 45 13.32 -0.21 34.67
CA PHE A 45 14.19 -1.18 33.99
C PHE A 45 13.77 -2.63 34.25
N TYR A 46 13.56 -3.00 35.52
CA TYR A 46 13.18 -4.37 35.87
C TYR A 46 11.69 -4.66 35.59
N MET A 47 10.81 -3.67 35.73
CA MET A 47 9.40 -3.81 35.30
C MET A 47 9.31 -4.14 33.81
N ARG A 48 10.10 -3.47 32.97
CA ARG A 48 10.16 -3.76 31.53
C ARG A 48 10.58 -5.19 31.25
N LYS A 49 11.57 -5.73 31.97
CA LYS A 49 12.01 -7.12 31.81
C LYS A 49 10.91 -8.12 32.19
N VAL A 50 10.29 -7.95 33.36
CA VAL A 50 9.21 -8.85 33.81
C VAL A 50 8.02 -8.81 32.85
N LYS A 51 7.61 -7.61 32.41
CA LYS A 51 6.51 -7.44 31.45
C LYS A 51 6.82 -8.09 30.10
N TYR A 52 7.97 -7.77 29.51
CA TYR A 52 8.36 -8.28 28.20
C TYR A 52 8.54 -9.80 28.16
N THR A 53 9.03 -10.41 29.25
CA THR A 53 9.10 -11.87 29.37
C THR A 53 7.71 -12.48 29.51
N GLY A 54 6.83 -11.90 30.34
CA GLY A 54 5.45 -12.36 30.48
C GLY A 54 4.69 -12.34 29.15
N GLU A 55 4.77 -11.22 28.43
CA GLU A 55 4.20 -11.07 27.08
C GLU A 55 4.76 -12.10 26.09
N GLY A 56 6.06 -12.41 26.16
CA GLY A 56 6.66 -13.39 25.26
C GLY A 56 6.23 -14.84 25.48
N PHE A 57 5.96 -15.24 26.71
CA PHE A 57 5.34 -16.54 26.97
C PHE A 57 3.88 -16.55 26.53
N VAL A 58 3.13 -15.49 26.83
CA VAL A 58 1.72 -15.38 26.45
C VAL A 58 1.52 -15.44 24.94
N GLU A 59 2.33 -14.70 24.18
CA GLU A 59 2.34 -14.73 22.71
C GLU A 59 2.52 -16.16 22.18
N LYS A 60 3.50 -16.91 22.71
CA LYS A 60 3.74 -18.29 22.31
C LYS A 60 2.61 -19.24 22.69
N PHE A 61 1.99 -19.06 23.86
CA PHE A 61 0.83 -19.85 24.23
C PHE A 61 -0.40 -19.52 23.39
N GLU A 62 -0.58 -18.27 22.99
CA GLU A 62 -1.66 -17.88 22.08
C GLU A 62 -1.48 -18.49 20.69
N ASP A 63 -0.27 -18.50 20.14
CA ASP A 63 0.04 -19.16 18.86
C ASP A 63 -0.42 -20.63 18.89
N ILE A 64 -0.14 -21.34 19.99
CA ILE A 64 -0.55 -22.74 20.20
C ILE A 64 -2.08 -22.84 20.28
N LEU A 65 -2.70 -22.09 21.19
CA LEU A 65 -4.15 -22.20 21.45
C LEU A 65 -5.01 -21.80 20.25
N LYS A 66 -4.56 -20.84 19.44
CA LYS A 66 -5.26 -20.39 18.22
C LYS A 66 -4.96 -21.29 17.03
N GLY A 67 -3.75 -21.86 16.95
CA GLY A 67 -3.34 -22.72 15.84
C GLY A 67 -4.02 -24.09 15.87
N PHE A 68 -4.18 -24.71 17.04
CA PHE A 68 -4.82 -26.01 17.16
C PHE A 68 -6.34 -25.93 16.94
N PRO A 69 -6.94 -26.86 16.16
CA PRO A 69 -8.38 -26.86 15.94
C PRO A 69 -9.15 -27.21 17.21
N ASN A 70 -10.24 -26.47 17.47
CA ASN A 70 -11.14 -26.81 18.55
C ASN A 70 -11.96 -28.05 18.17
N ILE A 71 -11.59 -29.21 18.72
CA ILE A 71 -12.20 -30.52 18.42
C ILE A 71 -13.73 -30.56 18.60
N ASN A 72 -14.30 -29.72 19.46
CA ASN A 72 -15.75 -29.68 19.68
C ASN A 72 -16.52 -28.93 18.58
N ASP A 73 -15.88 -27.96 17.94
CA ASP A 73 -16.54 -27.05 16.98
C ASP A 73 -16.29 -27.47 15.51
N VAL A 74 -15.48 -28.50 15.29
CA VAL A 74 -15.25 -29.09 13.96
C VAL A 74 -16.35 -30.07 13.56
N HIS A 75 -16.35 -30.49 12.30
CA HIS A 75 -17.34 -31.40 11.74
C HIS A 75 -17.32 -32.71 12.53
N PRO A 76 -18.47 -33.38 12.77
CA PRO A 76 -18.52 -34.67 13.46
C PRO A 76 -17.52 -35.70 12.90
N PHE A 77 -17.38 -35.79 11.57
CA PHE A 77 -16.34 -36.60 10.90
C PHE A 77 -14.92 -36.32 11.44
N HIS A 78 -14.50 -35.06 11.40
CA HIS A 78 -13.15 -34.66 11.81
C HIS A 78 -12.95 -34.78 13.32
N ARG A 79 -13.99 -34.48 14.10
CA ARG A 79 -14.00 -34.67 15.55
C ARG A 79 -13.75 -36.13 15.92
N ASP A 80 -14.51 -37.06 15.35
CA ASP A 80 -14.45 -38.47 15.70
C ASP A 80 -13.17 -39.13 15.13
N LEU A 81 -12.71 -38.68 13.96
CA LEU A 81 -11.39 -39.04 13.42
C LEU A 81 -10.26 -38.58 14.36
N MET A 82 -10.32 -37.35 14.87
CA MET A 82 -9.33 -36.87 15.84
C MET A 82 -9.43 -37.59 17.20
N ASP A 83 -10.64 -38.00 17.60
CA ASP A 83 -10.84 -38.76 18.85
C ASP A 83 -10.11 -40.10 18.78
N THR A 84 -10.28 -40.84 17.69
CA THR A 84 -9.57 -42.12 17.47
C THR A 84 -8.06 -41.98 17.33
N LEU A 85 -7.58 -40.93 16.66
CA LEU A 85 -6.16 -40.77 16.39
C LEU A 85 -5.38 -40.18 17.58
N TYR A 86 -5.98 -39.25 18.31
CA TYR A 86 -5.26 -38.43 19.30
C TYR A 86 -5.78 -38.57 20.72
N GLU A 87 -6.87 -39.30 20.93
CA GLU A 87 -7.60 -39.38 22.20
C GLU A 87 -8.09 -37.99 22.66
N LYS A 88 -9.38 -37.69 22.44
CA LYS A 88 -9.97 -36.38 22.70
C LYS A 88 -9.71 -35.85 24.11
N ASN A 89 -9.70 -36.72 25.11
CA ASN A 89 -9.49 -36.34 26.50
C ASN A 89 -8.07 -35.82 26.71
N HIS A 90 -7.05 -36.55 26.25
CA HIS A 90 -5.66 -36.15 26.38
C HIS A 90 -5.35 -34.86 25.61
N TYR A 91 -5.93 -34.73 24.40
CA TYR A 91 -5.85 -33.52 23.59
C TYR A 91 -6.39 -32.28 24.32
N LYS A 92 -7.61 -32.37 24.86
CA LYS A 92 -8.25 -31.25 25.56
C LYS A 92 -7.56 -30.91 26.87
N VAL A 93 -7.12 -31.91 27.64
CA VAL A 93 -6.39 -31.70 28.90
C VAL A 93 -5.07 -30.98 28.64
N SER A 94 -4.35 -31.35 27.58
CA SER A 94 -3.09 -30.72 27.19
C SER A 94 -3.27 -29.24 26.80
N LEU A 95 -4.24 -28.92 25.96
CA LEU A 95 -4.55 -27.53 25.59
C LEU A 95 -5.08 -26.72 26.79
N ALA A 96 -5.90 -27.32 27.64
CA ALA A 96 -6.38 -26.68 28.86
C ALA A 96 -5.23 -26.38 29.84
N ALA A 97 -4.22 -27.25 29.93
CA ALA A 97 -3.02 -27.01 30.73
C ALA A 97 -2.23 -25.80 30.21
N VAL A 98 -2.07 -25.67 28.88
CA VAL A 98 -1.44 -24.49 28.25
C VAL A 98 -2.25 -23.21 28.52
N SER A 99 -3.57 -23.27 28.39
CA SER A 99 -4.47 -22.14 28.70
C SER A 99 -4.37 -21.70 30.17
N ARG A 100 -4.37 -22.65 31.10
CA ARG A 100 -4.16 -22.37 32.54
C ARG A 100 -2.79 -21.75 32.79
N ALA A 101 -1.74 -22.26 32.15
CA ALA A 101 -0.39 -21.73 32.29
C ALA A 101 -0.26 -20.30 31.77
N LYS A 102 -0.91 -19.96 30.65
CA LYS A 102 -1.02 -18.59 30.14
C LYS A 102 -1.55 -17.65 31.24
N THR A 103 -2.71 -17.97 31.82
CA THR A 103 -3.33 -17.14 32.88
C THR A 103 -2.44 -17.02 34.11
N LEU A 104 -1.74 -18.10 34.51
CA LEU A 104 -0.79 -18.07 35.62
C LEU A 104 0.41 -17.15 35.35
N VAL A 105 0.96 -17.16 34.14
CA VAL A 105 2.06 -16.28 33.74
C VAL A 105 1.62 -14.82 33.77
N GLU A 106 0.42 -14.51 33.27
CA GLU A 106 -0.14 -13.16 33.32
C GLU A 106 -0.34 -12.67 34.76
N GLN A 107 -0.83 -13.54 35.65
CA GLN A 107 -1.00 -13.23 37.07
C GLN A 107 0.36 -12.94 37.74
N VAL A 108 1.35 -13.82 37.53
CA VAL A 108 2.71 -13.62 38.06
C VAL A 108 3.31 -12.31 37.53
N ALA A 109 3.18 -12.01 36.24
CA ALA A 109 3.67 -10.76 35.67
C ALA A 109 3.03 -9.54 36.37
N ARG A 110 1.70 -9.52 36.48
CA ARG A 110 0.95 -8.40 37.09
C ARG A 110 1.35 -8.18 38.56
N ASP A 111 1.42 -9.24 39.35
CA ASP A 111 1.74 -9.14 40.78
C ASP A 111 3.18 -8.67 41.02
N TYR A 112 4.17 -9.21 40.31
CA TYR A 112 5.56 -8.77 40.47
C TYR A 112 5.80 -7.36 39.93
N ILE A 113 5.11 -6.93 38.87
CA ILE A 113 5.16 -5.53 38.42
C ILE A 113 4.58 -4.61 39.50
N ARG A 114 3.49 -5.00 40.17
CA ARG A 114 2.91 -4.25 41.29
C ARG A 114 3.89 -4.14 42.46
N LEU A 115 4.52 -5.24 42.87
CA LEU A 115 5.52 -5.26 43.95
C LEU A 115 6.77 -4.43 43.61
N LEU A 116 7.22 -4.45 42.34
CA LEU A 116 8.38 -3.67 41.91
C LEU A 116 8.19 -2.15 42.06
N LYS A 117 6.95 -1.64 42.12
CA LYS A 117 6.68 -0.20 42.31
C LYS A 117 7.24 0.32 43.63
N PHE A 118 7.36 -0.55 44.63
CA PHE A 118 7.80 -0.22 45.98
C PHE A 118 9.26 -0.62 46.28
N GLY A 119 10.01 -1.15 45.30
CA GLY A 119 11.40 -1.55 45.51
C GLY A 119 12.31 -0.35 45.82
N GLN A 120 13.04 -0.38 46.93
CA GLN A 120 13.83 0.77 47.40
C GLN A 120 15.31 0.71 47.00
N SER A 121 15.81 -0.47 46.61
CA SER A 121 17.22 -0.66 46.24
C SER A 121 17.38 -1.48 44.96
N LEU A 122 18.55 -1.36 44.33
CA LEU A 122 18.92 -2.17 43.17
C LEU A 122 18.84 -3.67 43.50
N PHE A 123 19.34 -4.07 44.67
CA PHE A 123 19.36 -5.47 45.10
C PHE A 123 17.94 -6.03 45.25
N GLN A 124 17.05 -5.30 45.93
CA GLN A 124 15.66 -5.72 46.12
C GLN A 124 14.93 -5.89 44.77
N CYS A 125 15.07 -4.91 43.88
CA CYS A 125 14.47 -4.98 42.54
C CYS A 125 15.05 -6.14 41.69
N LYS A 126 16.36 -6.41 41.82
CA LYS A 126 17.02 -7.55 41.16
C LYS A 126 16.46 -8.88 41.64
N GLN A 127 16.23 -9.05 42.94
CA GLN A 127 15.65 -10.27 43.50
C GLN A 127 14.19 -10.47 43.05
N LEU A 128 13.37 -9.41 43.09
CA LEU A 128 11.99 -9.48 42.60
C LEU A 128 11.92 -9.89 41.11
N LYS A 129 12.81 -9.35 40.27
CA LYS A 129 12.90 -9.77 38.87
C LYS A 129 13.29 -11.25 38.74
N ARG A 130 14.29 -11.72 39.51
CA ARG A 130 14.70 -13.14 39.48
C ARG A 130 13.57 -14.06 39.93
N ALA A 131 12.85 -13.70 40.98
CA ALA A 131 11.71 -14.46 41.48
C ALA A 131 10.57 -14.52 40.44
N ALA A 132 10.25 -13.39 39.79
CA ALA A 132 9.22 -13.35 38.74
C ALA A 132 9.56 -14.28 37.56
N LEU A 133 10.77 -14.16 37.01
CA LEU A 133 11.22 -15.00 35.90
C LEU A 133 11.35 -16.47 36.30
N GLY A 134 11.81 -16.74 37.52
CA GLY A 134 11.89 -18.09 38.08
C GLY A 134 10.51 -18.75 38.20
N ARG A 135 9.50 -18.03 38.70
CA ARG A 135 8.12 -18.54 38.79
C ARG A 135 7.50 -18.80 37.42
N MET A 136 7.73 -17.91 36.44
CA MET A 136 7.31 -18.15 35.04
C MET A 136 7.99 -19.40 34.47
N ALA A 137 9.30 -19.55 34.68
CA ALA A 137 10.05 -20.74 34.28
C ALA A 137 9.53 -22.02 34.93
N THR A 138 9.15 -21.99 36.22
CA THR A 138 8.54 -23.14 36.89
C THR A 138 7.20 -23.54 36.26
N VAL A 139 6.37 -22.57 35.86
CA VAL A 139 5.11 -22.85 35.15
C VAL A 139 5.40 -23.54 33.81
N VAL A 140 6.36 -23.06 33.04
CA VAL A 140 6.75 -23.66 31.75
C VAL A 140 7.32 -25.06 31.94
N LYS A 141 8.20 -25.29 32.93
CA LYS A 141 8.78 -26.61 33.20
C LYS A 141 7.72 -27.67 33.55
N LYS A 142 6.61 -27.26 34.17
CA LYS A 142 5.47 -28.16 34.44
C LYS A 142 4.69 -28.55 33.18
N LEU A 143 4.87 -27.85 32.06
CA LEU A 143 4.24 -28.16 30.77
C LEU A 143 5.10 -29.07 29.86
N LYS A 144 6.16 -29.70 30.39
CA LYS A 144 7.07 -30.54 29.60
C LYS A 144 6.33 -31.60 28.77
N ASP A 145 5.48 -32.39 29.42
CA ASP A 145 4.82 -33.53 28.75
C ASP A 145 3.68 -33.08 27.80
N PRO A 146 2.80 -32.12 28.17
CA PRO A 146 1.80 -31.59 27.26
C PRO A 146 2.39 -30.98 25.97
N LEU A 147 3.51 -30.25 26.07
CA LEU A 147 4.14 -29.63 24.89
C LEU A 147 4.76 -30.69 23.96
N ALA A 148 5.36 -31.75 24.52
CA ALA A 148 5.91 -32.85 23.73
C ALA A 148 4.80 -33.61 22.98
N TYR A 149 3.68 -33.89 23.65
CA TYR A 149 2.51 -34.51 23.02
C TYR A 149 1.92 -33.62 21.91
N LEU A 150 1.72 -32.31 22.18
CA LEU A 150 1.15 -31.40 21.19
C LEU A 150 2.03 -31.27 19.93
N GLU A 151 3.36 -31.30 20.06
CA GLU A 151 4.23 -31.29 18.88
C GLU A 151 4.09 -32.55 18.03
N GLN A 152 3.95 -33.73 18.65
CA GLN A 152 3.70 -34.98 17.91
C GLN A 152 2.36 -34.94 17.18
N VAL A 153 1.30 -34.49 17.87
CA VAL A 153 -0.03 -34.30 17.26
C VAL A 153 0.05 -33.32 16.10
N ARG A 154 0.74 -32.19 16.24
CA ARG A 154 0.91 -31.19 15.18
C ARG A 154 1.55 -31.79 13.93
N GLN A 155 2.63 -32.54 14.10
CA GLN A 155 3.36 -33.17 12.98
C GLN A 155 2.49 -34.16 12.22
N HIS A 156 1.68 -34.95 12.92
CA HIS A 156 0.76 -35.90 12.30
C HIS A 156 -0.45 -35.20 11.66
N LEU A 157 -1.06 -34.24 12.37
CA LEU A 157 -2.22 -33.46 11.93
C LEU A 157 -1.96 -32.70 10.62
N GLY A 158 -0.75 -32.17 10.44
CA GLY A 158 -0.34 -31.51 9.20
C GLY A 158 -0.18 -32.44 7.98
N ARG A 159 -0.11 -33.76 8.20
CA ARG A 159 -0.04 -34.78 7.14
C ARG A 159 -1.40 -35.40 6.82
N LEU A 160 -2.44 -35.15 7.63
CA LEU A 160 -3.77 -35.66 7.33
C LEU A 160 -4.28 -35.10 5.99
N PRO A 161 -4.94 -35.93 5.17
CA PRO A 161 -5.47 -35.47 3.91
C PRO A 161 -6.63 -34.50 4.13
N ALA A 162 -6.76 -33.52 3.23
CA ALA A 162 -7.86 -32.56 3.27
C ALA A 162 -9.14 -33.21 2.70
N ILE A 163 -10.04 -33.63 3.58
CA ILE A 163 -11.32 -34.24 3.23
C ILE A 163 -12.45 -33.25 3.53
N ASP A 164 -13.24 -32.91 2.52
CA ASP A 164 -14.51 -32.19 2.72
C ASP A 164 -15.66 -33.21 2.85
N PRO A 165 -16.34 -33.30 4.00
CA PRO A 165 -17.46 -34.22 4.20
C PRO A 165 -18.69 -33.92 3.34
N ASN A 166 -18.81 -32.70 2.81
CA ASN A 166 -20.00 -32.26 2.08
C ASN A 166 -19.88 -32.46 0.57
N THR A 167 -18.67 -32.61 0.04
CA THR A 167 -18.41 -32.82 -1.40
C THR A 167 -18.77 -34.23 -1.84
N ARG A 168 -18.78 -34.43 -3.16
CA ARG A 168 -19.10 -35.72 -3.79
C ARG A 168 -17.92 -36.67 -3.56
N THR A 169 -18.18 -37.68 -2.75
CA THR A 169 -17.17 -38.64 -2.29
C THR A 169 -17.53 -40.04 -2.74
N LEU A 170 -16.55 -40.77 -3.25
CA LEU A 170 -16.61 -42.22 -3.40
C LEU A 170 -15.77 -42.83 -2.27
N LEU A 171 -16.36 -43.74 -1.50
CA LEU A 171 -15.65 -44.41 -0.41
C LEU A 171 -15.40 -45.86 -0.81
N ILE A 172 -14.14 -46.29 -0.78
CA ILE A 172 -13.72 -47.62 -1.21
C ILE A 172 -13.52 -48.46 0.06
N CYS A 173 -14.37 -49.46 0.26
CA CYS A 173 -14.40 -50.30 1.47
C CYS A 173 -14.39 -51.79 1.12
N GLY A 174 -13.95 -52.64 2.04
CA GLY A 174 -13.86 -54.10 1.86
C GLY A 174 -12.70 -54.70 2.66
N TYR A 175 -12.55 -56.02 2.59
CA TYR A 175 -11.48 -56.76 3.29
C TYR A 175 -10.06 -56.28 2.92
N PRO A 176 -9.04 -56.50 3.76
CA PRO A 176 -7.64 -56.34 3.36
C PRO A 176 -7.33 -57.15 2.08
N ASN A 177 -6.33 -56.73 1.29
CA ASN A 177 -5.84 -57.45 0.10
C ASN A 177 -6.82 -57.72 -1.06
N VAL A 178 -8.04 -57.17 -1.05
CA VAL A 178 -9.00 -57.29 -2.17
C VAL A 178 -8.70 -56.37 -3.36
N GLY A 179 -7.70 -55.49 -3.26
CA GLY A 179 -7.27 -54.58 -4.34
C GLY A 179 -7.87 -53.16 -4.31
N LYS A 180 -8.37 -52.69 -3.16
CA LYS A 180 -8.90 -51.32 -2.96
C LYS A 180 -7.89 -50.22 -3.33
N SER A 181 -6.69 -50.32 -2.80
CA SER A 181 -5.62 -49.32 -3.03
C SER A 181 -5.12 -49.34 -4.46
N SER A 182 -5.07 -50.53 -5.10
CA SER A 182 -4.80 -50.67 -6.54
C SER A 182 -5.86 -49.97 -7.38
N PHE A 183 -7.14 -50.15 -7.05
CA PHE A 183 -8.23 -49.44 -7.73
C PHE A 183 -8.07 -47.93 -7.61
N LEU A 184 -7.80 -47.39 -6.41
CA LEU A 184 -7.58 -45.95 -6.20
C LEU A 184 -6.43 -45.43 -7.08
N ARG A 185 -5.35 -46.19 -7.22
CA ARG A 185 -4.20 -45.86 -8.07
C ARG A 185 -4.54 -45.88 -9.56
N CYS A 186 -5.40 -46.79 -10.02
CA CYS A 186 -5.85 -46.82 -11.42
C CYS A 186 -6.79 -45.64 -11.74
N ILE A 187 -7.69 -45.27 -10.81
CA ILE A 187 -8.69 -44.22 -11.07
C ILE A 187 -8.21 -42.79 -10.81
N THR A 188 -7.11 -42.61 -10.06
CA THR A 188 -6.60 -41.30 -9.64
C THR A 188 -5.07 -41.25 -9.67
N LYS A 189 -4.49 -40.06 -9.63
CA LYS A 189 -3.03 -39.87 -9.49
C LYS A 189 -2.53 -40.01 -8.04
N ALA A 190 -3.28 -40.67 -7.16
CA ALA A 190 -2.88 -40.87 -5.77
C ALA A 190 -1.75 -41.89 -5.69
N ASP A 191 -0.66 -41.54 -5.01
CA ASP A 191 0.45 -42.45 -4.76
C ASP A 191 0.18 -43.23 -3.47
N VAL A 192 -0.30 -44.46 -3.63
CA VAL A 192 -0.64 -45.36 -2.52
C VAL A 192 0.18 -46.64 -2.66
N GLU A 193 0.82 -47.06 -1.56
CA GLU A 193 1.58 -48.30 -1.52
C GLU A 193 0.64 -49.50 -1.66
N VAL A 194 0.96 -50.38 -2.62
CA VAL A 194 0.25 -51.64 -2.85
C VAL A 194 1.21 -52.77 -2.54
N GLN A 195 0.93 -53.50 -1.46
CA GLN A 195 1.72 -54.64 -1.02
C GLN A 195 0.79 -55.81 -0.68
N PRO A 196 1.23 -57.07 -0.84
CA PRO A 196 0.37 -58.25 -0.73
C PRO A 196 0.01 -58.65 0.72
N TYR A 197 0.44 -57.89 1.73
CA TYR A 197 0.13 -58.15 3.13
C TYR A 197 -0.98 -57.22 3.67
N ALA A 198 -1.71 -57.68 4.69
CA ALA A 198 -2.80 -56.91 5.27
C ALA A 198 -2.31 -55.64 5.98
N PHE A 199 -3.18 -54.62 6.07
CA PHE A 199 -2.90 -53.33 6.70
C PHE A 199 -1.73 -52.52 6.08
N THR A 200 -1.49 -52.70 4.78
CA THR A 200 -0.62 -51.80 3.99
C THR A 200 -1.09 -50.35 4.11
N THR A 201 -2.40 -50.10 4.08
CA THR A 201 -2.99 -48.79 4.38
C THR A 201 -3.46 -48.70 5.84
N LYS A 202 -2.82 -47.83 6.63
CA LYS A 202 -3.14 -47.59 8.06
C LYS A 202 -3.94 -46.32 8.32
N SER A 203 -4.15 -45.52 7.27
CA SER A 203 -4.87 -44.24 7.32
C SER A 203 -5.70 -44.08 6.06
N LEU A 204 -6.67 -43.16 6.10
CA LEU A 204 -7.46 -42.81 4.93
C LEU A 204 -6.58 -42.13 3.88
N TYR A 205 -6.58 -42.65 2.66
CA TYR A 205 -5.92 -42.00 1.51
C TYR A 205 -6.97 -41.37 0.61
N VAL A 206 -6.64 -40.23 0.00
CA VAL A 206 -7.57 -39.47 -0.85
C VAL A 206 -6.96 -39.30 -2.22
N GLY A 207 -7.70 -39.70 -3.25
CA GLY A 207 -7.42 -39.40 -4.64
C GLY A 207 -8.50 -38.48 -5.22
N HIS A 208 -8.10 -37.61 -6.13
CA HIS A 208 -9.02 -36.73 -6.85
C HIS A 208 -9.09 -37.12 -8.32
N PHE A 209 -10.29 -37.06 -8.88
CA PHE A 209 -10.53 -37.22 -10.31
C PHE A 209 -11.67 -36.32 -10.77
N ASP A 210 -11.76 -36.12 -12.09
CA ASP A 210 -12.79 -35.32 -12.72
C ASP A 210 -13.72 -36.20 -13.56
N TYR A 211 -15.02 -36.00 -13.40
CA TYR A 211 -16.06 -36.67 -14.17
C TYR A 211 -17.23 -35.72 -14.44
N LYS A 212 -17.69 -35.65 -15.70
CA LYS A 212 -18.71 -34.69 -16.16
C LYS A 212 -18.43 -33.24 -15.71
N TYR A 213 -17.17 -32.79 -15.82
CA TYR A 213 -16.70 -31.46 -15.40
C TYR A 213 -16.89 -31.16 -13.89
N LEU A 214 -17.09 -32.20 -13.07
CA LEU A 214 -17.20 -32.08 -11.62
C LEU A 214 -16.03 -32.78 -10.95
N ARG A 215 -15.48 -32.13 -9.92
CA ARG A 215 -14.47 -32.71 -9.04
C ARG A 215 -15.10 -33.72 -8.08
N PHE A 216 -14.57 -34.94 -8.10
CA PHE A 216 -14.87 -36.00 -7.13
C PHE A 216 -13.64 -36.29 -6.27
N GLN A 217 -13.89 -36.79 -5.07
CA GLN A 217 -12.86 -37.35 -4.20
C GLN A 217 -13.13 -38.84 -4.00
N ALA A 218 -12.13 -39.68 -4.24
CA ALA A 218 -12.14 -41.09 -3.89
C ALA A 218 -11.33 -41.26 -2.61
N ILE A 219 -11.89 -41.94 -1.62
CA ILE A 219 -11.24 -42.19 -0.34
C ILE A 219 -11.03 -43.69 -0.20
N ASP A 220 -9.78 -44.11 -0.12
CA ASP A 220 -9.41 -45.47 0.21
C ASP A 220 -9.38 -45.64 1.73
N THR A 221 -10.00 -46.72 2.19
CA THR A 221 -10.13 -47.03 3.61
C THR A 221 -9.24 -48.20 3.98
N PRO A 222 -8.60 -48.18 5.17
CA PRO A 222 -8.02 -49.38 5.74
C PRO A 222 -9.04 -50.53 5.74
N GLY A 223 -8.56 -51.75 5.48
CA GLY A 223 -9.42 -52.94 5.44
C GLY A 223 -10.19 -53.12 6.76
N ILE A 224 -11.49 -53.39 6.64
CA ILE A 224 -12.38 -53.64 7.79
C ILE A 224 -12.48 -55.15 8.00
N LEU A 225 -12.44 -55.60 9.25
CA LEU A 225 -12.70 -56.99 9.64
C LEU A 225 -14.05 -57.09 10.37
N ASP A 226 -14.73 -58.23 10.23
CA ASP A 226 -16.01 -58.51 10.88
C ASP A 226 -15.80 -58.83 12.37
N ARG A 227 -15.62 -57.79 13.19
CA ARG A 227 -15.50 -57.85 14.65
C ARG A 227 -16.52 -56.91 15.29
N PRO A 228 -16.96 -57.18 16.54
CA PRO A 228 -17.77 -56.22 17.27
C PRO A 228 -17.07 -54.87 17.36
N THR A 229 -17.84 -53.78 17.26
CA THR A 229 -17.31 -52.40 17.29
C THR A 229 -16.48 -52.08 18.53
N GLU A 230 -16.70 -52.78 19.65
CA GLU A 230 -15.96 -52.61 20.91
C GLU A 230 -14.55 -53.19 20.87
N GLU A 231 -14.29 -54.14 19.96
CA GLU A 231 -13.01 -54.84 19.79
C GLU A 231 -12.24 -54.36 18.54
N MET A 232 -12.75 -53.35 17.84
CA MET A 232 -12.12 -52.80 16.64
C MET A 232 -10.90 -51.95 16.99
N ASN A 233 -9.84 -52.08 16.18
CA ASN A 233 -8.64 -51.26 16.34
C ASN A 233 -8.89 -49.81 15.89
N ASN A 234 -8.06 -48.87 16.38
CA ASN A 234 -8.11 -47.47 15.94
C ASN A 234 -7.97 -47.29 14.41
N ILE A 235 -7.31 -48.21 13.72
CA ILE A 235 -7.19 -48.22 12.26
C ILE A 235 -8.53 -48.53 11.59
N GLU A 236 -9.24 -49.55 12.09
CA GLU A 236 -10.53 -49.98 11.55
C GLU A 236 -11.64 -48.97 11.88
N MET A 237 -11.57 -48.36 13.07
CA MET A 237 -12.50 -47.31 13.50
C MET A 237 -12.47 -46.08 12.57
N GLN A 238 -11.33 -45.74 11.97
CA GLN A 238 -11.25 -44.68 10.96
C GLN A 238 -12.15 -44.98 9.75
N SER A 239 -12.14 -46.22 9.27
CA SER A 239 -12.98 -46.67 8.16
C SER A 239 -14.46 -46.59 8.54
N ILE A 240 -14.83 -47.01 9.75
CA ILE A 240 -16.21 -46.92 10.25
C ILE A 240 -16.70 -45.47 10.31
N TYR A 241 -15.90 -44.54 10.85
CA TYR A 241 -16.30 -43.12 10.90
C TYR A 241 -16.37 -42.48 9.52
N ALA A 242 -15.50 -42.88 8.58
CA ALA A 242 -15.61 -42.46 7.18
C ALA A 242 -16.92 -42.97 6.56
N VAL A 243 -17.24 -44.26 6.75
CA VAL A 243 -18.51 -44.84 6.28
C VAL A 243 -19.71 -44.23 6.99
N ALA A 244 -19.64 -43.81 8.24
CA ALA A 244 -20.78 -43.23 8.95
C ALA A 244 -21.04 -41.77 8.53
N HIS A 245 -20.03 -40.91 8.59
CA HIS A 245 -20.22 -39.46 8.47
C HIS A 245 -20.16 -38.91 7.04
N LEU A 246 -19.44 -39.55 6.13
CA LEU A 246 -19.27 -39.02 4.78
C LEU A 246 -20.52 -39.28 3.94
N ARG A 247 -21.01 -38.24 3.27
CA ARG A 247 -22.13 -38.37 2.32
C ARG A 247 -21.62 -38.86 0.96
N SER A 248 -21.25 -40.13 0.91
CA SER A 248 -20.60 -40.77 -0.23
C SER A 248 -21.48 -41.82 -0.90
N CYS A 249 -21.07 -42.22 -2.11
CA CYS A 249 -21.39 -43.55 -2.63
C CYS A 249 -20.33 -44.52 -2.12
N VAL A 250 -20.76 -45.64 -1.54
CA VAL A 250 -19.86 -46.65 -0.98
C VAL A 250 -19.65 -47.72 -2.03
N LEU A 251 -18.39 -47.95 -2.41
CA LEU A 251 -17.97 -49.05 -3.26
C LEU A 251 -17.45 -50.16 -2.34
N TYR A 252 -18.21 -51.26 -2.28
CA TYR A 252 -17.84 -52.44 -1.51
C TYR A 252 -17.07 -53.42 -2.41
N PHE A 253 -15.76 -53.52 -2.20
CA PHE A 253 -14.88 -54.39 -2.97
C PHE A 253 -14.88 -55.81 -2.41
N MET A 254 -15.17 -56.77 -3.27
CA MET A 254 -15.14 -58.21 -3.02
C MET A 254 -14.12 -58.87 -3.93
N ASP A 255 -13.51 -59.94 -3.44
CA ASP A 255 -12.57 -60.79 -4.18
C ASP A 255 -13.09 -62.23 -4.18
N LEU A 256 -13.55 -62.72 -5.35
CA LEU A 256 -14.07 -64.08 -5.48
C LEU A 256 -12.99 -65.15 -5.61
N SER A 257 -11.73 -64.76 -5.82
CA SER A 257 -10.60 -65.69 -5.96
C SER A 257 -10.07 -66.22 -4.63
N GLU A 258 -10.53 -65.67 -3.49
CA GLU A 258 -10.08 -65.97 -2.12
C GLU A 258 -8.58 -65.72 -1.86
N GLN A 259 -7.84 -65.15 -2.83
CA GLN A 259 -6.43 -64.77 -2.66
C GLN A 259 -6.20 -63.66 -1.63
N CYS A 260 -7.27 -62.95 -1.23
CA CYS A 260 -7.22 -61.96 -0.16
C CYS A 260 -6.99 -62.56 1.24
N GLY A 261 -7.05 -63.90 1.37
CA GLY A 261 -6.89 -64.62 2.64
C GLY A 261 -8.20 -64.80 3.42
N PHE A 262 -9.34 -64.48 2.82
CA PHE A 262 -10.67 -64.60 3.42
C PHE A 262 -11.65 -65.26 2.44
N THR A 263 -12.52 -66.13 2.95
CA THR A 263 -13.52 -66.83 2.14
C THR A 263 -14.62 -65.89 1.63
N VAL A 264 -15.31 -66.29 0.55
CA VAL A 264 -16.45 -65.52 0.02
C VAL A 264 -17.55 -65.36 1.07
N GLU A 265 -17.80 -66.39 1.89
CA GLU A 265 -18.75 -66.35 3.00
C GLU A 265 -18.44 -65.25 4.01
N ALA A 266 -17.18 -65.10 4.41
CA ALA A 266 -16.76 -64.06 5.34
C ALA A 266 -16.97 -62.67 4.73
N GLN A 267 -16.69 -62.50 3.44
CA GLN A 267 -16.91 -61.25 2.70
C GLN A 267 -18.38 -60.85 2.64
N VAL A 268 -19.29 -61.81 2.44
CA VAL A 268 -20.73 -61.56 2.44
C VAL A 268 -21.25 -61.29 3.85
N LYS A 269 -20.73 -61.99 4.86
CA LYS A 269 -21.07 -61.75 6.27
C LYS A 269 -20.72 -60.33 6.71
N LEU A 270 -19.52 -59.85 6.37
CA LEU A 270 -19.10 -58.47 6.65
C LEU A 270 -20.04 -57.46 5.97
N PHE A 271 -20.46 -57.70 4.73
CA PHE A 271 -21.40 -56.82 4.03
C PHE A 271 -22.71 -56.68 4.82
N HIS A 272 -23.25 -57.80 5.31
CA HIS A 272 -24.47 -57.80 6.12
C HIS A 272 -24.27 -57.17 7.51
N SER A 273 -23.07 -57.23 8.10
CA SER A 273 -22.80 -56.60 9.40
C SER A 273 -22.66 -55.08 9.30
N ILE A 274 -22.04 -54.56 8.24
CA ILE A 274 -21.89 -53.10 8.03
C ILE A 274 -23.07 -52.46 7.29
N LYS A 275 -23.99 -53.27 6.74
CA LYS A 275 -25.23 -52.84 6.07
C LYS A 275 -26.00 -51.72 6.79
N PRO A 276 -26.18 -51.71 8.13
CA PRO A 276 -26.88 -50.62 8.81
C PRO A 276 -26.25 -49.24 8.59
N LEU A 277 -24.92 -49.17 8.35
CA LEU A 277 -24.20 -47.93 8.08
C LEU A 277 -24.46 -47.40 6.65
N PHE A 278 -25.00 -48.23 5.76
CA PHE A 278 -25.33 -47.86 4.40
C PHE A 278 -26.71 -47.21 4.26
N ALA A 279 -27.45 -47.05 5.37
CA ALA A 279 -28.71 -46.32 5.36
C ALA A 279 -28.52 -44.91 4.77
N ASN A 280 -29.35 -44.55 3.78
CA ASN A 280 -29.30 -43.31 3.02
C ASN A 280 -28.06 -43.13 2.12
N LYS A 281 -27.32 -44.20 1.81
CA LYS A 281 -26.16 -44.17 0.90
C LYS A 281 -26.38 -45.08 -0.28
N SER A 282 -25.89 -44.65 -1.44
CA SER A 282 -25.86 -45.51 -2.63
C SER A 282 -24.69 -46.48 -2.51
N VAL A 283 -24.98 -47.78 -2.60
CA VAL A 283 -23.97 -48.84 -2.51
C VAL A 283 -23.76 -49.45 -3.90
N LEU A 284 -22.50 -49.67 -4.26
CA LEU A 284 -22.09 -50.41 -5.44
C LEU A 284 -21.13 -51.52 -4.99
N VAL A 285 -21.48 -52.77 -5.28
CA VAL A 285 -20.61 -53.91 -4.98
C VAL A 285 -19.74 -54.17 -6.20
N VAL A 286 -18.43 -54.22 -5.99
CA VAL A 286 -17.43 -54.34 -7.03
C VAL A 286 -16.66 -55.62 -6.80
N VAL A 287 -16.85 -56.60 -7.68
CA VAL A 287 -16.09 -57.84 -7.71
C VAL A 287 -14.79 -57.57 -8.46
N ASN A 288 -13.68 -57.62 -7.75
CA ASN A 288 -12.33 -57.42 -8.28
C ASN A 288 -11.64 -58.76 -8.57
N LYS A 289 -10.52 -58.71 -9.32
CA LYS A 289 -9.70 -59.86 -9.72
C LYS A 289 -10.40 -60.84 -10.68
N THR A 290 -11.24 -60.32 -11.56
CA THR A 290 -11.99 -61.13 -12.53
C THR A 290 -11.13 -61.70 -13.65
N ASP A 291 -9.87 -61.29 -13.73
CA ASP A 291 -8.82 -61.93 -14.52
C ASP A 291 -8.51 -63.36 -14.05
N ILE A 292 -8.80 -63.69 -12.78
CA ILE A 292 -8.56 -65.02 -12.20
C ILE A 292 -9.86 -65.83 -12.13
N VAL A 293 -10.90 -65.26 -11.51
CA VAL A 293 -12.21 -65.93 -11.35
C VAL A 293 -13.32 -64.97 -11.75
N ARG A 294 -14.12 -65.33 -12.75
CA ARG A 294 -15.28 -64.54 -13.15
C ARG A 294 -16.50 -64.94 -12.31
N PRO A 295 -17.49 -64.03 -12.12
CA PRO A 295 -18.72 -64.37 -11.40
C PRO A 295 -19.51 -65.54 -12.02
N GLU A 296 -19.31 -65.82 -13.31
CA GLU A 296 -19.94 -66.93 -14.04
C GLU A 296 -19.32 -68.29 -13.71
N ASP A 297 -18.05 -68.31 -13.30
CA ASP A 297 -17.29 -69.53 -13.00
C ASP A 297 -17.45 -69.99 -11.54
N LEU A 298 -18.41 -69.41 -10.81
CA LEU A 298 -18.60 -69.62 -9.38
C LEU A 298 -19.55 -70.80 -9.10
N ASP A 299 -19.25 -71.59 -8.07
CA ASP A 299 -20.13 -72.67 -7.62
C ASP A 299 -21.53 -72.18 -7.23
N GLU A 300 -22.56 -73.01 -7.39
CA GLU A 300 -23.95 -72.64 -7.10
C GLU A 300 -24.16 -72.12 -5.67
N GLU A 301 -23.43 -72.65 -4.68
CA GLU A 301 -23.52 -72.18 -3.28
C GLU A 301 -22.99 -70.76 -3.11
N ARG A 302 -21.83 -70.47 -3.71
CA ARG A 302 -21.19 -69.14 -3.66
C ARG A 302 -21.96 -68.13 -4.49
N ALA A 303 -22.53 -68.55 -5.62
CA ALA A 303 -23.41 -67.72 -6.43
C ALA A 303 -24.69 -67.32 -5.67
N LYS A 304 -25.28 -68.24 -4.89
CA LYS A 304 -26.42 -67.92 -3.99
C LYS A 304 -26.03 -66.87 -2.95
N LEU A 305 -24.83 -66.91 -2.39
CA LEU A 305 -24.34 -65.88 -1.46
C LEU A 305 -24.17 -64.50 -2.12
N LEU A 306 -23.83 -64.44 -3.41
CA LEU A 306 -23.83 -63.16 -4.15
C LEU A 306 -25.25 -62.67 -4.44
N GLN A 307 -26.19 -63.57 -4.66
CA GLN A 307 -27.60 -63.22 -4.84
C GLN A 307 -28.18 -62.57 -3.56
N THR A 308 -27.82 -63.03 -2.36
CA THR A 308 -28.28 -62.39 -1.11
C THR A 308 -27.82 -60.92 -0.97
N VAL A 309 -26.68 -60.58 -1.56
CA VAL A 309 -26.17 -59.19 -1.63
C VAL A 309 -26.93 -58.38 -2.69
N ALA A 310 -27.23 -59.00 -3.84
CA ALA A 310 -27.96 -58.37 -4.94
C ALA A 310 -29.44 -58.11 -4.64
N GLU A 311 -30.09 -58.98 -3.87
CA GLU A 311 -31.49 -58.85 -3.45
C GLU A 311 -31.75 -57.60 -2.60
N HIS A 312 -30.69 -56.99 -2.05
CA HIS A 312 -30.86 -55.80 -1.25
C HIS A 312 -31.23 -54.58 -2.12
N PRO A 313 -32.34 -53.87 -1.81
CA PRO A 313 -32.73 -52.67 -2.55
C PRO A 313 -31.61 -51.62 -2.61
N GLY A 314 -31.30 -51.18 -3.83
CA GLY A 314 -30.32 -50.12 -4.11
C GLY A 314 -28.88 -50.60 -4.32
N VAL A 315 -28.60 -51.89 -4.10
CA VAL A 315 -27.30 -52.51 -4.37
C VAL A 315 -27.23 -52.97 -5.82
N GLU A 316 -26.05 -52.87 -6.41
CA GLU A 316 -25.79 -53.35 -7.75
C GLU A 316 -24.38 -53.92 -7.80
N ILE A 317 -24.19 -55.00 -8.56
CA ILE A 317 -22.93 -55.72 -8.65
C ILE A 317 -22.27 -55.41 -10.00
N MET A 318 -20.96 -55.17 -9.99
CA MET A 318 -20.13 -55.04 -11.19
C MET A 318 -18.83 -55.82 -11.04
N ALA A 319 -18.37 -56.41 -12.13
CA ALA A 319 -17.07 -57.09 -12.24
C ALA A 319 -16.00 -56.12 -12.78
N THR A 320 -14.77 -56.18 -12.27
CA THR A 320 -13.62 -55.39 -12.74
C THR A 320 -12.32 -56.13 -12.49
N SER A 321 -11.29 -55.86 -13.31
CA SER A 321 -9.92 -56.23 -13.01
C SER A 321 -9.05 -54.99 -12.93
N CYS A 322 -8.43 -54.76 -11.78
CA CYS A 322 -7.41 -53.71 -11.63
C CYS A 322 -6.06 -54.09 -12.27
N TYR A 323 -5.85 -55.37 -12.60
CA TYR A 323 -4.61 -55.84 -13.22
C TYR A 323 -4.62 -55.60 -14.73
N GLU A 324 -5.72 -55.96 -15.40
CA GLU A 324 -5.93 -55.72 -16.84
C GLU A 324 -6.46 -54.31 -17.15
N GLU A 325 -6.74 -53.51 -16.10
CA GLU A 325 -7.48 -52.23 -16.17
C GLU A 325 -8.87 -52.35 -16.82
N ASP A 326 -9.43 -53.56 -16.82
CA ASP A 326 -10.73 -53.84 -17.41
C ASP A 326 -11.89 -53.37 -16.51
N ASN A 327 -12.84 -52.67 -17.13
CA ASN A 327 -14.06 -52.14 -16.52
C ASN A 327 -13.89 -51.13 -15.37
N VAL A 328 -12.65 -50.76 -15.01
CA VAL A 328 -12.32 -49.85 -13.89
C VAL A 328 -13.03 -48.50 -14.04
N MET A 329 -13.01 -47.96 -15.26
CA MET A 329 -13.64 -46.67 -15.57
C MET A 329 -15.17 -46.74 -15.58
N ALA A 330 -15.75 -47.88 -15.97
CA ALA A 330 -17.20 -48.06 -15.97
C ALA A 330 -17.75 -48.11 -14.55
N VAL A 331 -17.07 -48.83 -13.64
CA VAL A 331 -17.38 -48.86 -12.19
C VAL A 331 -17.39 -47.43 -11.63
N ARG A 332 -16.32 -46.66 -11.90
CA ARG A 332 -16.21 -45.25 -11.49
C ARG A 332 -17.36 -44.41 -12.02
N ASN A 333 -17.65 -44.50 -13.32
CA ASN A 333 -18.70 -43.70 -13.96
C ASN A 333 -20.07 -44.02 -13.34
N LYS A 334 -20.38 -45.30 -13.13
CA LYS A 334 -21.65 -45.73 -12.53
C LYS A 334 -21.81 -45.28 -11.09
N ALA A 335 -20.74 -45.39 -10.28
CA ALA A 335 -20.74 -44.86 -8.92
C ALA A 335 -20.98 -43.34 -8.91
N CYS A 336 -20.41 -42.60 -9.87
CA CYS A 336 -20.62 -41.16 -10.02
C CYS A 336 -22.07 -40.83 -10.41
N GLU A 337 -22.67 -41.53 -11.38
CA GLU A 337 -24.07 -41.32 -11.77
C GLU A 337 -25.04 -41.59 -10.61
N LYS A 338 -24.85 -42.71 -9.90
CA LYS A 338 -25.66 -43.05 -8.71
C LYS A 338 -25.59 -41.94 -7.67
N LEU A 339 -24.38 -41.45 -7.37
CA LEU A 339 -24.20 -40.36 -6.42
C LEU A 339 -24.83 -39.06 -6.91
N LEU A 340 -24.73 -38.74 -8.20
CA LEU A 340 -25.33 -37.54 -8.77
C LEU A 340 -26.85 -37.59 -8.72
N ALA A 341 -27.48 -38.74 -9.02
CA ALA A 341 -28.92 -38.91 -8.91
C ALA A 341 -29.42 -38.58 -7.50
N SER A 342 -28.80 -39.17 -6.46
CA SER A 342 -29.13 -38.88 -5.07
C SER A 342 -28.88 -37.40 -4.69
N ARG A 343 -27.80 -36.79 -5.20
CA ARG A 343 -27.48 -35.38 -4.93
C ARG A 343 -28.45 -34.42 -5.61
N ILE A 344 -28.88 -34.72 -6.84
CA ILE A 344 -29.87 -33.94 -7.58
C ILE A 344 -31.22 -34.03 -6.87
N GLU A 345 -31.68 -35.23 -6.51
CA GLU A 345 -32.94 -35.41 -5.78
C GLU A 345 -32.97 -34.59 -4.47
N ASN A 346 -31.89 -34.64 -3.69
CA ASN A 346 -31.77 -33.84 -2.47
C ASN A 346 -31.69 -32.33 -2.73
N LYS A 347 -31.16 -31.90 -3.88
CA LYS A 347 -31.13 -30.50 -4.29
C LYS A 347 -32.51 -30.02 -4.75
N LEU A 348 -33.29 -30.87 -5.42
CA LEU A 348 -34.68 -30.58 -5.84
C LEU A 348 -35.60 -30.32 -4.64
N LYS A 349 -35.33 -30.95 -3.47
CA LYS A 349 -36.06 -30.67 -2.21
C LYS A 349 -35.92 -29.21 -1.74
N SER A 350 -34.96 -28.43 -2.25
CA SER A 350 -34.75 -27.02 -1.89
C SER A 350 -35.23 -26.05 -2.98
N THR A 351 -36.48 -25.60 -2.87
CA THR A 351 -37.13 -24.72 -3.87
C THR A 351 -36.49 -23.33 -3.99
N SER A 352 -35.95 -22.76 -2.91
CA SER A 352 -35.31 -21.43 -2.98
C SER A 352 -33.98 -21.45 -3.75
N ARG A 353 -33.16 -22.49 -3.55
CA ARG A 353 -31.84 -22.59 -4.17
C ARG A 353 -31.93 -22.96 -5.66
N ILE A 354 -32.94 -23.74 -6.06
CA ILE A 354 -33.09 -24.16 -7.44
C ILE A 354 -33.48 -22.99 -8.36
N ASN A 355 -34.34 -22.07 -7.91
CA ASN A 355 -34.76 -20.91 -8.72
C ASN A 355 -33.57 -20.04 -9.15
N ASN A 356 -32.60 -19.82 -8.24
CA ASN A 356 -31.37 -19.09 -8.57
C ASN A 356 -30.50 -19.81 -9.61
N VAL A 357 -30.55 -21.15 -9.63
CA VAL A 357 -29.80 -21.97 -10.59
C VAL A 357 -30.55 -22.08 -11.92
N LEU A 358 -31.89 -22.05 -11.89
CA LEU A 358 -32.75 -22.17 -13.06
C LEU A 358 -32.47 -21.07 -14.09
N ASN A 359 -32.18 -19.85 -13.64
CA ASN A 359 -31.75 -18.75 -14.52
C ASN A 359 -30.49 -19.06 -15.34
N LYS A 360 -29.60 -19.93 -14.84
CA LYS A 360 -28.38 -20.35 -15.56
C LYS A 360 -28.61 -21.55 -16.47
N ILE A 361 -29.58 -22.40 -16.12
CA ILE A 361 -29.95 -23.59 -16.91
C ILE A 361 -30.85 -23.19 -18.08
N HIS A 362 -31.68 -22.17 -17.89
CA HIS A 362 -32.58 -21.65 -18.92
C HIS A 362 -31.78 -21.02 -20.06
N VAL A 363 -31.79 -21.67 -21.22
CA VAL A 363 -31.22 -21.13 -22.45
C VAL A 363 -32.26 -20.22 -23.09
N ALA A 364 -31.91 -18.94 -23.27
CA ALA A 364 -32.77 -17.99 -23.98
C ALA A 364 -32.87 -18.40 -25.45
N GLN A 365 -34.11 -18.56 -25.94
CA GLN A 365 -34.37 -18.80 -27.36
C GLN A 365 -34.76 -17.46 -28.00
N PRO A 366 -34.01 -16.97 -29.00
CA PRO A 366 -34.37 -15.75 -29.69
C PRO A 366 -35.68 -15.96 -30.45
N GLN A 367 -36.65 -15.07 -30.23
CA GLN A 367 -37.88 -15.06 -31.02
C GLN A 367 -37.58 -14.47 -32.40
N ALA A 368 -38.03 -15.15 -33.47
CA ALA A 368 -37.92 -14.62 -34.83
C ALA A 368 -38.68 -13.29 -34.93
N ARG A 369 -37.97 -12.22 -35.27
CA ARG A 369 -38.50 -10.85 -35.33
C ARG A 369 -38.28 -10.18 -36.69
N ASP A 370 -37.11 -10.37 -37.29
CA ASP A 370 -36.73 -9.72 -38.54
C ASP A 370 -36.94 -10.68 -39.70
N ASP A 371 -38.09 -10.57 -40.39
CA ASP A 371 -38.37 -11.38 -41.58
C ASP A 371 -37.47 -10.94 -42.75
N GLY A 372 -36.69 -11.89 -43.28
CA GLY A 372 -35.86 -11.69 -44.49
C GLY A 372 -34.40 -11.28 -44.27
N VAL A 373 -33.93 -11.07 -43.03
CA VAL A 373 -32.52 -10.79 -42.73
C VAL A 373 -31.84 -11.99 -42.10
N ASP A 374 -31.09 -12.76 -42.90
CA ASP A 374 -30.30 -13.90 -42.42
C ASP A 374 -28.96 -13.42 -41.83
N ARG A 375 -28.65 -13.85 -40.60
CA ARG A 375 -27.42 -13.51 -39.87
C ARG A 375 -26.58 -14.75 -39.68
N THR A 376 -25.87 -15.15 -40.73
CA THR A 376 -25.03 -16.35 -40.71
C THR A 376 -23.68 -16.09 -40.03
N PRO A 377 -23.11 -17.08 -39.30
CA PRO A 377 -21.77 -16.96 -38.75
C PRO A 377 -20.73 -17.00 -39.88
N PHE A 378 -19.91 -15.95 -39.99
CA PHE A 378 -18.82 -15.90 -40.96
C PHE A 378 -17.55 -16.54 -40.39
N ILE A 379 -17.15 -17.69 -40.95
CA ILE A 379 -15.89 -18.38 -40.62
C ILE A 379 -15.03 -18.43 -41.90
N PRO A 380 -13.88 -17.73 -41.94
CA PRO A 380 -13.00 -17.72 -43.11
C PRO A 380 -12.52 -19.12 -43.50
N GLU A 381 -12.40 -19.36 -44.81
CA GLU A 381 -11.95 -20.65 -45.35
C GLU A 381 -10.51 -20.98 -44.92
N SER A 382 -9.65 -19.96 -44.82
CA SER A 382 -8.27 -20.10 -44.34
C SER A 382 -8.19 -20.70 -42.93
N PHE A 383 -9.16 -20.41 -42.06
CA PHE A 383 -9.22 -20.99 -40.71
C PHE A 383 -9.72 -22.44 -40.74
N LYS A 384 -10.69 -22.77 -41.60
CA LYS A 384 -11.21 -24.14 -41.75
C LYS A 384 -10.16 -25.08 -42.34
N ALA A 385 -9.35 -24.61 -43.28
CA ALA A 385 -8.27 -25.36 -43.90
C ALA A 385 -7.01 -25.46 -43.02
N ARG A 386 -6.92 -24.68 -41.92
CA ARG A 386 -5.73 -24.63 -41.09
C ARG A 386 -5.57 -25.94 -40.30
N GLN A 387 -4.39 -26.55 -40.40
CA GLN A 387 -4.05 -27.71 -39.58
C GLN A 387 -3.98 -27.34 -38.10
N LYS A 388 -4.48 -28.24 -37.24
CA LYS A 388 -4.42 -28.06 -35.79
C LYS A 388 -2.96 -28.09 -35.34
N TYR A 389 -2.59 -27.16 -34.48
CA TYR A 389 -1.25 -27.11 -33.91
C TYR A 389 -0.99 -28.33 -33.02
N ASP A 390 0.06 -29.07 -33.31
CA ASP A 390 0.58 -30.17 -32.49
C ASP A 390 1.94 -29.75 -31.87
N PRO A 391 2.05 -29.69 -30.53
CA PRO A 391 3.31 -29.39 -29.87
C PRO A 391 4.41 -30.42 -30.12
N GLU A 392 4.10 -31.68 -30.41
CA GLU A 392 5.11 -32.75 -30.55
C GLU A 392 5.58 -32.96 -31.99
N ASP A 393 4.93 -32.33 -32.98
CA ASP A 393 5.29 -32.45 -34.39
C ASP A 393 6.62 -31.74 -34.71
N PRO A 394 7.64 -32.45 -35.26
CA PRO A 394 8.90 -31.84 -35.68
C PRO A 394 8.76 -30.78 -36.77
N ASN A 395 7.75 -30.89 -37.64
CA ASN A 395 7.51 -29.96 -38.75
C ASN A 395 6.46 -28.90 -38.42
N ARG A 396 6.16 -28.70 -37.14
CA ARG A 396 5.21 -27.67 -36.71
C ARG A 396 5.67 -26.27 -37.13
N ILE A 397 4.70 -25.39 -37.33
CA ILE A 397 4.98 -23.96 -37.60
C ILE A 397 5.75 -23.38 -36.41
N LYS A 398 6.90 -22.75 -36.69
CA LYS A 398 7.66 -22.02 -35.67
C LYS A 398 6.81 -20.90 -35.09
N LEU A 399 6.55 -20.97 -33.78
CA LEU A 399 5.87 -19.91 -33.06
C LEU A 399 6.89 -18.81 -32.68
N ALA A 400 6.41 -17.58 -32.50
CA ALA A 400 7.28 -16.47 -32.08
C ALA A 400 8.01 -16.74 -30.76
N ARG A 401 7.44 -17.58 -29.88
CA ARG A 401 8.06 -18.06 -28.64
C ARG A 401 9.31 -18.90 -28.89
N ASP A 402 9.31 -19.72 -29.94
CA ASP A 402 10.47 -20.55 -30.30
C ASP A 402 11.59 -19.67 -30.87
N ILE A 403 11.23 -18.68 -31.71
CA ILE A 403 12.16 -17.69 -32.26
C ILE A 403 12.78 -16.85 -31.14
N GLU A 404 11.98 -16.42 -30.16
CA GLU A 404 12.46 -15.71 -28.97
C GLU A 404 13.46 -16.57 -28.18
N ALA A 405 13.17 -17.86 -27.99
CA ALA A 405 14.05 -18.77 -27.27
C ALA A 405 15.39 -19.02 -28.01
N GLU A 406 15.37 -19.11 -29.34
CA GLU A 406 16.56 -19.24 -30.18
C GLU A 406 17.45 -17.98 -30.11
N ASN A 407 16.85 -16.80 -30.01
CA ASN A 407 17.53 -15.51 -30.13
C ASN A 407 17.85 -14.81 -28.79
N GLY A 408 18.09 -15.59 -27.73
CA GLY A 408 18.54 -15.08 -26.43
C GLY A 408 17.49 -15.06 -25.32
N GLY A 409 16.26 -15.47 -25.62
CA GLY A 409 15.19 -15.69 -24.64
C GLY A 409 14.50 -14.41 -24.14
N ALA A 410 13.56 -14.64 -23.23
CA ALA A 410 12.71 -13.58 -22.68
C ALA A 410 13.54 -12.54 -21.91
N GLY A 411 13.39 -11.28 -22.31
CA GLY A 411 14.07 -10.13 -21.70
C GLY A 411 15.34 -9.65 -22.41
N VAL A 412 15.85 -10.41 -23.39
CA VAL A 412 16.98 -9.99 -24.24
C VAL A 412 16.55 -9.86 -25.70
N PHE A 413 15.73 -10.79 -26.19
CA PHE A 413 15.22 -10.73 -27.56
C PHE A 413 14.37 -9.48 -27.78
N ASN A 414 14.71 -8.70 -28.80
CA ASN A 414 13.95 -7.52 -29.19
C ASN A 414 13.09 -7.84 -30.42
N ILE A 415 11.76 -7.79 -30.24
CA ILE A 415 10.80 -8.09 -31.31
C ILE A 415 10.71 -6.86 -32.23
N ASN A 416 11.04 -7.02 -33.50
CA ASN A 416 10.74 -5.98 -34.49
C ASN A 416 9.24 -6.02 -34.82
N LEU A 417 8.53 -4.95 -34.46
CA LEU A 417 7.08 -4.83 -34.71
C LEU A 417 6.79 -4.61 -36.21
N LYS A 418 7.73 -4.05 -36.96
CA LYS A 418 7.56 -3.65 -38.37
C LYS A 418 7.53 -4.84 -39.33
N ASP A 419 8.25 -5.93 -39.02
CA ASP A 419 8.42 -7.10 -39.92
C ASP A 419 7.11 -7.70 -40.44
N LYS A 420 6.04 -7.61 -39.64
CA LYS A 420 4.72 -8.22 -39.95
C LYS A 420 3.72 -7.27 -40.58
N TYR A 421 4.12 -6.04 -40.93
CA TYR A 421 3.23 -5.10 -41.62
C TYR A 421 3.01 -5.52 -43.08
N LEU A 422 1.85 -5.15 -43.62
CA LEU A 422 1.53 -5.29 -45.03
C LEU A 422 1.58 -3.89 -45.64
N LEU A 423 2.56 -3.65 -46.50
CA LEU A 423 2.76 -2.41 -47.24
C LEU A 423 2.77 -2.74 -48.75
N GLU A 424 2.69 -1.73 -49.60
CA GLU A 424 2.74 -1.93 -51.06
C GLU A 424 4.11 -2.43 -51.51
N ASP A 425 5.16 -1.86 -50.92
CA ASP A 425 6.55 -2.32 -51.05
C ASP A 425 7.06 -2.85 -49.70
N ASP A 426 7.89 -3.90 -49.72
CA ASP A 426 8.53 -4.44 -48.52
C ASP A 426 9.86 -3.73 -48.21
N GLU A 427 10.46 -3.03 -49.18
CA GLU A 427 11.78 -2.37 -49.02
C GLU A 427 11.75 -1.27 -47.95
N TRP A 428 10.72 -0.41 -47.97
CA TRP A 428 10.55 0.70 -47.02
C TRP A 428 9.93 0.31 -45.67
N LYS A 429 9.79 -0.99 -45.36
CA LYS A 429 9.17 -1.47 -44.11
C LYS A 429 9.94 -1.02 -42.85
N ASN A 430 11.24 -0.77 -42.97
CA ASN A 430 12.07 -0.33 -41.85
C ASN A 430 12.18 1.20 -41.72
N ASP A 431 11.60 1.96 -42.65
CA ASP A 431 11.69 3.42 -42.66
C ASP A 431 11.07 4.06 -41.42
N ILE A 432 11.55 5.26 -41.09
CA ILE A 432 11.10 6.03 -39.93
C ILE A 432 10.29 7.21 -40.44
N MET A 433 9.00 7.26 -40.12
CA MET A 433 8.19 8.43 -40.41
C MET A 433 8.66 9.60 -39.53
N PRO A 434 8.97 10.77 -40.09
CA PRO A 434 9.15 11.97 -39.31
C PRO A 434 7.85 12.31 -38.58
N GLU A 435 7.86 12.38 -37.25
CA GLU A 435 6.66 12.70 -36.48
C GLU A 435 6.46 14.22 -36.33
N LEU A 436 7.56 14.98 -36.30
CA LEU A 436 7.61 16.42 -35.98
C LEU A 436 8.48 17.16 -36.99
N LEU A 437 7.98 18.30 -37.47
CA LEU A 437 8.70 19.25 -38.32
C LEU A 437 8.39 20.68 -37.85
N ASP A 438 9.42 21.43 -37.47
CA ASP A 438 9.33 22.85 -37.07
C ASP A 438 8.22 23.19 -36.06
N GLY A 439 8.02 22.32 -35.07
CA GLY A 439 7.02 22.49 -34.01
C GLY A 439 5.59 22.08 -34.38
N LYS A 440 5.37 21.51 -35.57
CA LYS A 440 4.11 20.91 -36.02
C LYS A 440 4.26 19.39 -36.15
N ASN A 441 3.18 18.65 -35.93
CA ASN A 441 3.19 17.20 -36.15
C ASN A 441 2.93 16.90 -37.63
N VAL A 442 3.66 15.93 -38.20
CA VAL A 442 3.51 15.55 -39.61
C VAL A 442 2.18 14.83 -39.87
N TYR A 443 1.70 14.04 -38.90
CA TYR A 443 0.41 13.33 -39.00
C TYR A 443 -0.79 14.26 -39.20
N ASP A 444 -0.71 15.51 -38.73
CA ASP A 444 -1.79 16.50 -38.89
C ASP A 444 -1.92 16.99 -40.35
N PHE A 445 -0.87 16.77 -41.16
CA PHE A 445 -0.79 17.19 -42.56
C PHE A 445 -0.74 15.99 -43.53
N LEU A 446 -0.86 14.74 -43.04
CA LEU A 446 -0.84 13.56 -43.89
C LEU A 446 -2.18 13.40 -44.62
N ASP A 447 -2.21 13.66 -45.92
CA ASP A 447 -3.39 13.55 -46.78
C ASP A 447 -2.98 12.96 -48.14
N PRO A 448 -3.73 11.98 -48.69
CA PRO A 448 -3.42 11.40 -50.01
C PRO A 448 -3.35 12.45 -51.12
N ASP A 449 -4.11 13.54 -51.03
CA ASP A 449 -4.20 14.58 -52.05
C ASP A 449 -3.51 15.89 -51.65
N ILE A 450 -2.52 15.84 -50.74
CA ILE A 450 -1.85 17.07 -50.22
C ILE A 450 -1.20 17.90 -51.33
N ALA A 451 -0.59 17.28 -52.34
CA ALA A 451 0.05 18.00 -53.44
C ALA A 451 -0.96 18.81 -54.27
N ALA A 452 -2.16 18.28 -54.46
CA ALA A 452 -3.23 19.01 -55.17
C ALA A 452 -3.74 20.20 -54.35
N LYS A 453 -3.87 20.04 -53.02
CA LYS A 453 -4.24 21.15 -52.12
C LYS A 453 -3.15 22.21 -52.05
N LEU A 454 -1.88 21.79 -52.06
CA LEU A 454 -0.74 22.69 -52.10
C LEU A 454 -0.67 23.44 -53.43
N GLN A 455 -0.93 22.77 -54.55
CA GLN A 455 -1.03 23.43 -55.86
C GLN A 455 -2.15 24.47 -55.87
N ALA A 456 -3.32 24.19 -55.31
CA ALA A 456 -4.40 25.18 -55.20
C ALA A 456 -4.02 26.38 -54.32
N LEU A 457 -3.23 26.15 -53.26
CA LEU A 457 -2.70 27.21 -52.40
C LEU A 457 -1.62 28.02 -53.13
N GLU A 458 -0.73 27.37 -53.88
CA GLU A 458 0.29 28.03 -54.71
C GLU A 458 -0.36 28.84 -55.83
N GLU A 459 -1.41 28.35 -56.47
CA GLU A 459 -2.20 29.12 -57.45
C GLU A 459 -2.89 30.34 -56.80
N GLU A 460 -3.33 30.22 -55.54
CA GLU A 460 -3.85 31.34 -54.77
C GLU A 460 -2.73 32.35 -54.43
N GLU A 461 -1.56 31.87 -54.00
CA GLU A 461 -0.37 32.70 -53.71
C GLU A 461 0.17 33.39 -54.98
N GLU A 462 0.31 32.68 -56.11
CA GLU A 462 0.70 33.26 -57.40
C GLU A 462 -0.31 34.30 -57.86
N LYS A 463 -1.60 34.05 -57.64
CA LYS A 463 -2.64 35.04 -57.93
C LYS A 463 -2.49 36.26 -57.03
N LEU A 464 -2.26 36.07 -55.73
CA LEU A 464 -2.02 37.16 -54.77
C LEU A 464 -0.73 37.93 -55.10
N GLU A 465 0.33 37.26 -55.55
CA GLU A 465 1.60 37.85 -55.94
C GLU A 465 1.47 38.62 -57.28
N ALA A 466 0.74 38.07 -58.25
CA ALA A 466 0.38 38.77 -59.49
C ALA A 466 -0.54 39.98 -59.24
N GLU A 467 -1.39 39.92 -58.21
CA GLU A 467 -2.17 41.05 -57.71
C GLU A 467 -1.32 42.06 -56.90
N GLY A 468 -0.05 41.74 -56.61
CA GLY A 468 0.89 42.61 -55.91
C GLY A 468 0.75 42.62 -54.38
N PHE A 469 0.09 41.64 -53.79
CA PHE A 469 -0.18 41.58 -52.34
C PHE A 469 1.11 41.47 -51.49
N TYR A 470 2.12 40.76 -51.99
CA TYR A 470 3.41 40.52 -51.31
C TYR A 470 4.55 41.42 -51.80
N ALA A 471 4.26 42.46 -52.57
CA ALA A 471 5.23 43.49 -52.94
C ALA A 471 5.70 44.24 -51.67
N SER A 472 6.69 43.64 -51.01
CA SER A 472 7.41 44.19 -49.85
C SER A 472 8.76 44.80 -50.23
N ASP A 473 9.14 44.65 -51.50
CA ASP A 473 10.02 45.58 -52.18
C ASP A 473 9.26 46.91 -52.32
N GLU A 474 9.17 47.61 -51.20
CA GLU A 474 9.13 49.08 -51.21
C GLU A 474 10.42 49.50 -51.92
N GLU A 475 10.38 49.52 -53.26
CA GLU A 475 11.22 50.41 -54.07
C GLU A 475 11.13 51.76 -53.37
N GLU A 476 12.21 52.15 -52.68
CA GLU A 476 12.36 53.35 -51.85
C GLU A 476 11.03 54.06 -51.66
N GLU A 477 10.25 53.72 -50.60
CA GLU A 477 8.89 54.25 -50.36
C GLU A 477 8.73 55.64 -51.00
N THR A 478 8.21 55.72 -52.22
CA THR A 478 8.06 56.98 -52.93
C THR A 478 6.59 57.32 -52.83
N PHE A 479 6.20 57.78 -51.63
CA PHE A 479 4.85 58.26 -51.38
C PHE A 479 4.61 59.51 -52.23
N GLU A 480 3.51 59.54 -53.00
CA GLU A 480 3.22 60.64 -53.93
C GLU A 480 3.19 62.00 -53.21
N GLY A 481 4.18 62.85 -53.52
CA GLY A 481 4.39 64.16 -52.90
C GLY A 481 5.50 64.24 -51.85
N PHE A 482 6.21 63.15 -51.54
CA PHE A 482 7.37 63.14 -50.64
C PHE A 482 8.53 62.30 -51.16
N ASP A 483 9.73 62.87 -51.13
CA ASP A 483 10.96 62.21 -51.59
C ASP A 483 11.49 61.22 -50.53
N ALA A 484 12.35 60.27 -50.90
CA ALA A 484 12.91 59.26 -49.99
C ALA A 484 13.60 59.87 -48.75
N ASP A 485 14.24 61.04 -48.93
CA ASP A 485 14.85 61.81 -47.85
C ASP A 485 13.81 62.36 -46.85
N GLU A 486 12.64 62.79 -47.33
CA GLU A 486 11.58 63.32 -46.46
C GLU A 486 10.93 62.20 -45.62
N ILE A 487 10.82 61.01 -46.19
CA ILE A 487 10.25 59.85 -45.48
C ILE A 487 11.24 59.32 -44.43
N ALA A 488 12.52 59.28 -44.74
CA ALA A 488 13.57 59.00 -43.76
C ALA A 488 13.54 60.02 -42.60
N ASP A 489 13.40 61.31 -42.91
CA ASP A 489 13.27 62.38 -41.90
C ASP A 489 11.99 62.22 -41.05
N ILE A 490 10.86 61.82 -41.64
CA ILE A 490 9.62 61.52 -40.89
C ILE A 490 9.82 60.33 -39.96
N ARG A 491 10.46 59.25 -40.40
CA ARG A 491 10.75 58.07 -39.57
C ARG A 491 11.69 58.41 -38.42
N GLU A 492 12.75 59.18 -38.69
CA GLU A 492 13.68 59.68 -37.66
C GLU A 492 12.95 60.54 -36.63
N LYS A 493 12.13 61.50 -37.09
CA LYS A 493 11.28 62.32 -36.21
C LYS A 493 10.33 61.48 -35.37
N ALA A 494 9.71 60.45 -35.95
CA ALA A 494 8.80 59.56 -35.23
C ALA A 494 9.52 58.74 -34.15
N GLU A 495 10.70 58.19 -34.43
CA GLU A 495 11.52 57.51 -33.43
C GLU A 495 11.94 58.45 -32.31
N TRP A 496 12.41 59.65 -32.66
CA TRP A 496 12.75 60.67 -31.67
C TRP A 496 11.55 61.03 -30.77
N ILE A 497 10.35 61.16 -31.35
CA ILE A 497 9.11 61.39 -30.58
C ILE A 497 8.83 60.22 -29.64
N ARG A 498 8.90 58.97 -30.11
CA ARG A 498 8.66 57.78 -29.26
C ARG A 498 9.67 57.68 -28.13
N ASP A 499 10.95 57.92 -28.41
CA ASP A 499 11.99 57.89 -27.38
C ASP A 499 11.81 59.03 -26.38
N LYS A 500 11.44 60.24 -26.85
CA LYS A 500 11.09 61.36 -25.98
C LYS A 500 9.87 61.04 -25.09
N GLN A 501 8.84 60.37 -25.62
CA GLN A 501 7.70 59.88 -24.84
C GLN A 501 8.12 58.85 -23.78
N LYS A 502 8.97 57.88 -24.13
CA LYS A 502 9.51 56.90 -23.16
C LYS A 502 10.30 57.59 -22.05
N LYS A 503 11.18 58.55 -22.40
CA LYS A 503 11.91 59.39 -21.43
C LYS A 503 10.99 60.21 -20.53
N MET A 504 9.89 60.74 -21.08
CA MET A 504 8.84 61.43 -20.29
C MET A 504 8.15 60.47 -19.31
N ILE A 505 7.85 59.23 -19.71
CA ILE A 505 7.26 58.21 -18.82
C ILE A 505 8.24 57.82 -17.69
N ALA A 506 9.50 57.57 -18.04
CA ALA A 506 10.55 57.22 -17.08
C ALA A 506 10.77 58.34 -16.04
N SER A 507 10.92 59.59 -16.49
CA SER A 507 11.03 60.73 -15.59
C SER A 507 9.77 60.91 -14.72
N ALA A 508 8.58 60.62 -15.25
CA ALA A 508 7.34 60.66 -14.49
C ALA A 508 7.26 59.60 -13.40
N ARG A 509 7.83 58.39 -13.59
CA ARG A 509 7.91 57.35 -12.55
C ARG A 509 8.72 57.84 -11.35
N ASN A 510 9.89 58.45 -11.57
CA ASN A 510 10.70 59.01 -10.49
C ASN A 510 10.02 60.21 -9.82
N ARG A 511 9.32 61.05 -10.59
CA ARG A 511 8.60 62.21 -10.05
C ARG A 511 7.37 61.84 -9.22
N LYS A 512 6.73 60.70 -9.49
CA LYS A 512 5.46 60.28 -8.87
C LYS A 512 5.67 59.10 -7.91
N ALA A 513 6.11 59.37 -6.69
CA ALA A 513 6.11 58.39 -5.58
C ALA A 513 4.74 58.35 -4.83
N LEU A 514 3.64 58.31 -5.58
CA LEU A 514 2.26 58.54 -5.08
C LEU A 514 1.78 57.49 -4.08
N LYS A 515 2.37 56.29 -4.06
CA LYS A 515 2.06 55.27 -3.04
C LYS A 515 2.57 55.64 -1.64
N ASN A 516 3.66 56.42 -1.54
CA ASN A 516 4.33 56.67 -0.26
C ASN A 516 4.07 58.08 0.29
N ARG A 517 3.90 59.09 -0.58
CA ARG A 517 3.60 60.49 -0.20
C ARG A 517 2.82 61.22 -1.29
N ALA A 518 2.02 62.22 -0.89
CA ALA A 518 1.36 63.13 -1.81
C ALA A 518 2.35 64.16 -2.40
N VAL A 519 2.11 64.60 -3.64
CA VAL A 519 2.93 65.62 -4.33
C VAL A 519 2.49 67.03 -3.87
N MET A 520 3.45 67.90 -3.54
CA MET A 520 3.18 69.29 -3.13
C MET A 520 2.46 70.10 -4.22
N PRO A 521 1.45 70.92 -3.87
CA PRO A 521 0.71 71.72 -4.85
C PRO A 521 1.58 72.85 -5.41
N ARG A 522 1.61 72.98 -6.75
CA ARG A 522 2.43 73.98 -7.45
C ARG A 522 2.05 75.42 -7.16
N SER A 523 0.81 75.69 -6.73
CA SER A 523 0.33 77.05 -6.42
C SER A 523 0.99 77.71 -5.21
N LYS A 524 1.63 76.92 -4.33
CA LYS A 524 2.37 77.42 -3.16
C LYS A 524 3.88 77.45 -3.40
N LEU A 525 4.35 77.00 -4.56
CA LEU A 525 5.76 76.93 -4.90
C LEU A 525 6.11 78.07 -5.88
N ALA A 526 7.15 78.84 -5.55
CA ALA A 526 7.73 79.79 -6.48
C ALA A 526 8.58 79.06 -7.52
N LYS A 527 8.51 79.48 -8.78
CA LYS A 527 9.38 78.98 -9.86
C LYS A 527 10.43 80.02 -10.22
N SER A 528 11.64 79.56 -10.50
CA SER A 528 12.70 80.40 -11.04
C SER A 528 12.42 80.74 -12.50
N TYR A 529 12.71 81.98 -12.90
CA TYR A 529 12.58 82.40 -14.29
C TYR A 529 13.48 81.56 -15.21
N GLY A 530 14.74 81.31 -14.84
CA GLY A 530 15.70 80.62 -15.72
C GLY A 530 15.30 79.17 -16.05
N GLU A 531 14.62 78.47 -15.14
CA GLU A 531 14.09 77.13 -15.44
C GLU A 531 12.91 77.19 -16.41
N MET A 532 12.04 78.20 -16.25
CA MET A 532 10.91 78.43 -17.15
C MET A 532 11.38 78.84 -18.55
N GLU A 533 12.35 79.75 -18.61
CA GLU A 533 12.96 80.25 -19.84
C GLU A 533 13.54 79.10 -20.67
N LYS A 534 14.39 78.27 -20.07
CA LYS A 534 14.98 77.09 -20.74
C LYS A 534 13.92 76.11 -21.24
N HIS A 535 12.82 75.94 -20.49
CA HIS A 535 11.74 75.05 -20.91
C HIS A 535 10.96 75.63 -22.11
N MET A 536 10.65 76.93 -22.09
CA MET A 536 9.96 77.59 -23.20
C MET A 536 10.84 77.70 -24.45
N SER A 537 12.13 77.96 -24.28
CA SER A 537 13.09 77.95 -25.38
C SER A 537 13.21 76.56 -26.00
N SER A 538 13.18 75.49 -25.18
CA SER A 538 13.18 74.11 -25.69
C SER A 538 11.90 73.73 -26.45
N LEU A 539 10.81 74.49 -26.28
CA LEU A 539 9.56 74.36 -27.04
C LEU A 539 9.50 75.28 -28.26
N GLY A 540 10.49 76.16 -28.44
CA GLY A 540 10.60 77.07 -29.59
C GLY A 540 9.89 78.41 -29.46
N HIS A 541 9.47 78.82 -28.25
CA HIS A 541 8.87 80.14 -28.03
C HIS A 541 9.95 81.22 -27.80
N ASP A 542 9.78 82.39 -28.43
CA ASP A 542 10.64 83.55 -28.16
C ASP A 542 10.31 84.18 -26.79
N MET A 543 11.35 84.41 -26.01
CA MET A 543 11.29 84.89 -24.63
C MET A 543 11.43 86.41 -24.50
N THR A 544 11.71 87.14 -25.58
CA THR A 544 11.94 88.59 -25.58
C THR A 544 10.86 89.38 -24.83
N SER A 545 9.57 89.12 -25.08
CA SER A 545 8.46 89.82 -24.40
C SER A 545 8.38 89.57 -22.88
N LEU A 546 8.82 88.40 -22.40
CA LEU A 546 8.85 88.04 -20.98
C LEU A 546 10.16 88.45 -20.31
N GLN A 547 11.24 88.50 -21.08
CA GLN A 547 12.53 88.99 -20.65
C GLN A 547 12.47 90.49 -20.36
N ASP A 548 11.73 91.28 -21.15
CA ASP A 548 11.46 92.69 -20.83
C ASP A 548 10.76 92.84 -19.48
N ARG A 549 9.76 91.99 -19.19
CA ARG A 549 9.08 91.99 -17.90
C ARG A 549 10.00 91.62 -16.76
N GLN A 550 10.87 90.63 -16.95
CA GLN A 550 11.86 90.28 -15.94
C GLN A 550 12.91 91.38 -15.78
N GLN A 551 13.41 91.99 -16.85
CA GLN A 551 14.34 93.12 -16.80
C GLN A 551 13.72 94.32 -16.10
N THR A 552 12.44 94.58 -16.35
CA THR A 552 11.69 95.65 -15.68
C THR A 552 11.57 95.36 -14.18
N ALA A 553 11.25 94.12 -13.79
CA ALA A 553 11.19 93.70 -12.40
C ALA A 553 12.58 93.68 -11.71
N ALA A 554 13.63 93.27 -12.41
CA ALA A 554 15.01 93.21 -11.89
C ALA A 554 15.62 94.61 -11.72
N ARG A 555 15.36 95.54 -12.66
CA ARG A 555 15.71 96.97 -12.47
C ARG A 555 14.94 97.57 -11.30
N LYS A 556 13.64 97.27 -11.14
CA LYS A 556 12.83 97.73 -10.00
C LYS A 556 13.30 97.19 -8.65
N ASN A 557 13.69 95.92 -8.60
CA ASN A 557 14.12 95.26 -7.36
C ASN A 557 15.61 95.49 -7.04
N ARG A 558 16.29 96.37 -7.79
CA ARG A 558 17.66 96.76 -7.48
C ARG A 558 17.62 97.65 -6.23
N PHE A 559 18.26 97.19 -5.16
CA PHE A 559 18.35 97.96 -3.92
C PHE A 559 19.17 99.23 -4.14
N ILE A 560 18.85 100.26 -3.36
CA ILE A 560 19.59 101.52 -3.30
C ILE A 560 20.32 101.50 -1.96
N GLU A 561 21.65 101.56 -1.95
CA GLU A 561 22.43 101.63 -0.72
C GLU A 561 22.11 102.93 0.03
N THR A 562 21.76 102.81 1.30
CA THR A 562 21.43 103.94 2.17
C THR A 562 22.63 104.34 3.03
N GLY A 563 22.59 105.53 3.63
CA GLY A 563 23.71 106.03 4.45
C GLY A 563 24.08 105.12 5.64
N ALA A 564 23.14 104.31 6.16
CA ALA A 564 23.42 103.31 7.19
C ALA A 564 24.30 102.16 6.67
N ASP A 565 24.18 101.81 5.39
CA ASP A 565 24.91 100.70 4.76
C ASP A 565 26.38 101.07 4.50
N VAL A 566 26.72 102.34 4.24
CA VAL A 566 28.11 102.76 3.96
C VAL A 566 28.95 102.83 5.25
N VAL A 567 28.37 103.36 6.32
CA VAL A 567 29.10 103.51 7.60
C VAL A 567 29.14 102.18 8.35
N PHE A 568 28.03 101.45 8.41
CA PHE A 568 27.92 100.22 9.20
C PHE A 568 27.95 98.93 8.37
N GLY A 569 27.90 99.00 7.03
CA GLY A 569 27.96 97.80 6.19
C GLY A 569 29.32 97.14 6.16
N SER A 570 30.40 97.89 6.44
CA SER A 570 31.72 97.32 6.78
C SER A 570 32.10 97.49 8.26
N SER A 571 31.32 98.26 9.04
CA SER A 571 31.51 98.44 10.48
C SER A 571 30.35 97.81 11.26
N GLU A 572 30.45 96.51 11.52
CA GLU A 572 29.58 95.86 12.51
C GLU A 572 30.13 96.10 13.91
N SER A 573 29.46 96.96 14.68
CA SER A 573 29.45 96.83 16.13
C SER A 573 28.01 96.87 16.60
N ASN A 574 27.40 95.69 16.67
CA ASN A 574 26.15 95.56 17.39
C ASN A 574 26.47 95.72 18.88
N SER A 575 26.05 96.85 19.45
CA SER A 575 26.09 97.09 20.88
C SER A 575 25.01 96.26 21.56
N SER A 576 25.20 94.95 21.55
CA SER A 576 24.39 94.03 22.34
C SER A 576 25.16 93.70 23.59
N ASN A 577 24.50 93.87 24.73
CA ASN A 577 24.95 93.23 25.95
C ASN A 577 25.02 91.71 25.72
N ALA A 578 25.84 90.97 26.45
CA ALA A 578 26.13 89.56 26.15
C ALA A 578 24.89 88.65 26.03
N ASN A 579 23.77 89.03 26.67
CA ASN A 579 22.50 88.30 26.64
C ASN A 579 21.46 88.86 25.65
N GLY A 580 21.81 89.86 24.83
CA GLY A 580 20.96 90.39 23.75
C GLY A 580 19.72 91.20 24.21
N GLY A 581 19.64 91.62 25.47
CA GLY A 581 18.55 92.45 26.00
C GLY A 581 18.56 93.88 25.46
N LYS A 582 17.37 94.53 25.43
CA LYS A 582 17.23 95.94 25.01
C LYS A 582 17.62 96.90 26.15
N LEU A 583 17.97 98.14 25.82
CA LEU A 583 18.50 99.12 26.79
C LEU A 583 17.64 99.36 28.06
N ARG A 584 16.31 99.30 27.96
CA ARG A 584 15.38 99.47 29.10
C ARG A 584 14.89 98.15 29.71
N GLN A 585 15.45 97.02 29.28
CA GLN A 585 15.13 95.70 29.81
C GLN A 585 16.16 95.36 30.89
N SER A 586 15.71 95.22 32.13
CA SER A 586 16.57 94.82 33.24
C SER A 586 17.17 93.44 32.97
N ASP A 587 18.50 93.33 32.94
CA ASP A 587 19.20 92.05 32.95
C ASP A 587 19.65 91.72 34.37
N ARG A 588 18.81 90.95 35.05
CA ARG A 588 19.03 90.47 36.41
C ARG A 588 20.40 89.81 36.67
N LEU A 589 21.11 89.33 35.65
CA LEU A 589 22.46 88.76 35.82
C LEU A 589 23.56 89.82 35.86
N LEU A 590 23.36 90.96 35.18
CA LEU A 590 24.41 91.94 34.92
C LEU A 590 24.14 93.31 35.58
N ASP A 591 22.88 93.63 35.92
CA ASP A 591 22.47 94.93 36.46
C ASP A 591 23.17 95.28 37.78
N GLY A 592 23.50 94.27 38.61
CA GLY A 592 24.17 94.48 39.90
C GLY A 592 25.67 94.79 39.83
N VAL A 593 26.30 94.64 38.65
CA VAL A 593 27.75 94.87 38.47
C VAL A 593 27.94 95.70 37.19
N ALA A 594 28.32 96.97 37.31
CA ALA A 594 28.39 97.87 36.16
C ALA A 594 29.60 97.62 35.25
N ASP A 595 30.77 97.30 35.83
CA ASP A 595 32.03 97.22 35.08
C ASP A 595 32.23 95.88 34.35
N SER A 596 32.72 95.98 33.10
CA SER A 596 32.90 94.87 32.16
C SER A 596 33.98 93.88 32.62
N SER A 597 35.04 94.37 33.26
CA SER A 597 36.14 93.52 33.75
C SER A 597 35.66 92.52 34.81
N VAL A 598 34.82 93.00 35.73
CA VAL A 598 34.21 92.20 36.80
C VAL A 598 33.11 91.31 36.25
N ARG A 599 32.34 91.75 35.24
CA ARG A 599 31.38 90.89 34.51
C ARG A 599 32.07 89.72 33.81
N SER A 600 33.19 89.96 33.12
CA SER A 600 33.97 88.89 32.49
C SER A 600 34.52 87.91 33.54
N LYS A 601 34.97 88.42 34.69
CA LYS A 601 35.35 87.56 35.83
C LYS A 601 34.16 86.74 36.34
N ALA A 602 32.98 87.34 36.51
CA ALA A 602 31.77 86.66 36.98
C ALA A 602 31.29 85.59 35.97
N ASP A 603 31.23 85.89 34.67
CA ASP A 603 30.86 84.93 33.62
C ASP A 603 31.90 83.80 33.51
N ARG A 604 33.19 84.12 33.61
CA ARG A 604 34.25 83.11 33.67
C ARG A 604 34.09 82.23 34.91
N VAL A 605 33.80 82.79 36.08
CA VAL A 605 33.52 82.01 37.30
C VAL A 605 32.28 81.14 37.11
N ALA A 606 31.20 81.64 36.51
CA ALA A 606 30.00 80.85 36.20
C ALA A 606 30.30 79.70 35.22
N LYS A 607 31.09 79.95 34.17
CA LYS A 607 31.59 78.93 33.24
C LYS A 607 32.44 77.88 33.95
N LEU A 608 33.30 78.31 34.89
CA LEU A 608 34.21 77.44 35.63
C LEU A 608 33.45 76.57 36.64
N GLN A 609 32.50 77.14 37.38
CA GLN A 609 31.59 76.40 38.27
C GLN A 609 30.72 75.40 37.48
N ARG A 610 30.27 75.77 36.28
CA ARG A 610 29.48 74.89 35.41
C ARG A 610 30.27 73.67 34.91
N ARG A 611 31.61 73.71 34.86
CA ARG A 611 32.44 72.59 34.35
C ARG A 611 32.17 71.28 35.08
N SER A 612 31.93 71.28 36.39
CA SER A 612 31.61 70.05 37.12
C SER A 612 30.33 69.39 36.58
N ARG A 613 29.26 70.18 36.39
CA ARG A 613 28.00 69.68 35.84
C ARG A 613 28.14 69.23 34.38
N ASN A 614 28.89 69.97 33.58
CA ASN A 614 29.14 69.61 32.18
C ASN A 614 29.98 68.33 32.06
N ARG A 615 30.95 68.11 32.93
CA ARG A 615 31.72 66.87 33.00
C ARG A 615 30.81 65.67 33.31
N ASP A 616 29.84 65.86 34.19
CA ASP A 616 28.82 64.85 34.51
C ASP A 616 27.68 64.82 33.47
N ALA A 617 27.84 65.51 32.34
CA ALA A 617 26.91 65.60 31.22
C ALA A 617 25.46 66.00 31.59
N ARG A 618 25.30 66.85 32.61
CA ARG A 618 23.99 67.40 32.98
C ARG A 618 23.46 68.32 31.90
N GLN A 619 22.16 68.24 31.62
CA GLN A 619 21.52 69.05 30.56
C GLN A 619 21.46 70.55 30.91
N GLY A 620 21.45 70.88 32.21
CA GLY A 620 21.40 72.25 32.70
C GLY A 620 21.53 72.32 34.22
N GLU A 621 21.29 73.50 34.80
CA GLU A 621 21.37 73.65 36.26
C GLU A 621 20.22 73.03 37.05
N SER A 622 19.06 72.96 36.41
CA SER A 622 17.85 72.35 36.96
C SER A 622 17.89 70.81 36.91
N ASP A 623 18.76 70.24 36.06
CA ASP A 623 18.97 68.79 35.98
C ASP A 623 19.79 68.29 37.17
N ARG A 624 19.06 68.05 38.25
CA ARG A 624 19.55 67.43 39.49
C ARG A 624 19.10 65.98 39.57
N HIS A 625 18.88 65.30 38.44
CA HIS A 625 18.42 63.92 38.44
C HIS A 625 19.44 63.02 39.14
N ALA A 626 19.14 62.65 40.38
CA ALA A 626 19.94 61.72 41.14
C ALA A 626 19.51 60.30 40.73
N THR A 627 20.38 59.61 40.00
CA THR A 627 20.20 58.18 39.78
C THR A 627 20.42 57.47 41.11
N ALA A 628 19.52 56.56 41.48
CA ALA A 628 19.78 55.65 42.58
C ALA A 628 21.08 54.90 42.32
N SER A 629 21.95 54.77 43.32
CA SER A 629 23.23 54.04 43.19
C SER A 629 23.02 52.60 42.73
N LEU A 630 21.98 51.95 43.26
CA LEU A 630 21.46 50.68 42.79
C LEU A 630 19.94 50.77 42.74
N ALA A 631 19.34 50.58 41.56
CA ALA A 631 17.90 50.50 41.45
C ALA A 631 17.41 49.18 42.05
N LYS A 632 16.58 49.24 43.11
CA LYS A 632 16.19 48.07 43.90
C LYS A 632 15.63 46.92 43.05
N HIS A 633 14.82 47.20 42.03
CA HIS A 633 14.23 46.18 41.16
C HIS A 633 15.24 45.42 40.28
N LEU A 634 16.46 45.96 40.09
CA LEU A 634 17.53 45.28 39.36
C LEU A 634 18.34 44.32 40.24
N PHE A 635 18.51 44.65 41.52
CA PHE A 635 19.45 43.96 42.41
C PHE A 635 18.78 43.24 43.59
N SER A 636 17.52 43.54 43.89
CA SER A 636 16.75 42.96 44.98
C SER A 636 15.58 42.16 44.41
N GLY A 637 15.61 40.86 44.67
CA GLY A 637 14.67 39.88 44.12
C GLY A 637 15.42 38.70 43.51
N LYS A 638 14.83 37.50 43.58
CA LYS A 638 15.33 36.32 42.86
C LYS A 638 14.26 35.91 41.86
N ARG A 639 14.62 35.85 40.58
CA ARG A 639 13.72 35.43 39.50
C ARG A 639 13.43 33.93 39.64
N GLY A 640 12.24 33.60 40.15
CA GLY A 640 11.75 32.24 40.25
C GLY A 640 11.09 31.76 38.96
N ILE A 641 10.69 30.49 38.92
CA ILE A 641 9.86 29.95 37.83
C ILE A 641 8.43 30.47 38.02
N GLY A 642 7.96 31.31 37.11
CA GLY A 642 6.65 31.96 37.16
C GLY A 642 6.62 33.26 36.34
N LYS A 643 5.69 34.17 36.67
CA LYS A 643 5.70 35.53 36.12
C LYS A 643 6.98 36.23 36.57
N THR A 644 7.73 36.72 35.60
CA THR A 644 8.94 37.53 35.83
C THR A 644 8.58 39.01 35.85
N ASP A 645 9.40 39.80 36.55
CA ASP A 645 9.15 41.22 36.83
C ASP A 645 9.22 42.13 35.60
N PHE A 646 9.75 41.61 34.49
CA PHE A 646 9.85 42.27 33.19
C PHE A 646 9.60 41.25 32.07
N ARG A 647 9.22 41.73 30.90
CA ARG A 647 8.77 40.92 29.76
C ARG A 647 9.91 40.28 28.99
#